data_AF-A0A195FDH1-F1
#
_entry.id   AF-A0A195FDH1-F1
#
_cell.length_a   1.000
_cell.length_b   1.000
_cell.length_c   1.000
_cell.angle_alpha   90.00
_cell.angle_beta   90.00
_cell.angle_gamma   90.00
#
_symmetry.space_group_name_H-M   'P 1'
#
loop_
_entity.id
_entity.type
_entity.pdbx_description
1 polymer ?
#
loop_
_entity_poly.entity_id
_entity_poly.type
_entity_poly.pdbx_seq_one_letter_code
_entity_poly.pdbx_strand_id
1 'polypeptide(L)'
;MADITMEKLIAFLKADLLFACCWPLPPTATKCEIIRNKIFRYFSILHGIIMMIAILYTIYSNRSNLFLIMKLCCELCTTTEVPLQIICFTIQYDRLQYVLYELEDYCKRAKPEERNIFHRYINSCKSIYIGSLCAFTVTALLLIISPIVEPHPFPIDIEYPFSVDYQPLKIIIYLHHTLLIYQSYTQVCSNVFIALLLWFVSARCDILSNRFRAVTKFTELRACIKEHQELLWYGRKVTLSIRYVILASLAVSTIIIIFAGCTFLSRQPMSVKSTFFIFLMSALAKVYLCAWPADYLLSASTDIAHAVYDSIWYERKVDFQKNFVHTLLRAQHPITVNVPCMLPTVSLDYYASFIILEMEAYYQRAQEYEKKIFQQYIDKCKPFYGSILCWLAMTGISVILTPLFSSQSFPCEAEYPFDVQHQPLKTIIYAHHILIAYQSVIQVSTNTFPALLLWFVAARFEILSVQFRTMTSMKELVNYTRKHSLLLRYAKEVSCAIRYIALLCVTFSTGAVIFGYLTFMSRQPWTVKWTFLMIAFCGFVELYMYAWPADNVISTSSGIAFAIYDSLWYDDNLAMQKILIHIILRSQRPVTISIPCALPNLSMNYYASVRTCIRFLYYFLFLRCLHLSFFKLIYYFVFKNLLFFSTSRQFFHIWHLCVL
;
A
#
# COMPACT_ATOMS: atom_id res chain seq x y z
N MET A 1 11.16 3.52 40.54
CA MET A 1 10.66 4.19 39.32
C MET A 1 9.32 4.81 39.66
N ALA A 2 9.15 6.12 39.50
CA ALA A 2 7.86 6.78 39.76
C ALA A 2 6.77 6.21 38.83
N ASP A 3 5.55 6.03 39.34
CA ASP A 3 4.42 5.58 38.54
C ASP A 3 4.07 6.64 37.47
N ILE A 4 4.15 6.22 36.21
CA ILE A 4 3.80 7.04 35.04
C ILE A 4 2.29 6.98 34.87
N THR A 5 1.62 8.12 35.03
CA THR A 5 0.18 8.27 34.75
C THR A 5 -0.04 8.65 33.29
N MET A 6 -1.23 8.36 32.74
CA MET A 6 -1.60 8.75 31.37
C MET A 6 -1.46 10.26 31.14
N GLU A 7 -1.83 11.09 32.12
CA GLU A 7 -1.74 12.55 32.04
C GLU A 7 -0.28 13.04 31.91
N LYS A 8 0.63 12.46 32.72
CA LYS A 8 2.06 12.76 32.63
C LYS A 8 2.65 12.31 31.30
N LEU A 9 2.22 11.14 30.79
CA LEU A 9 2.64 10.63 29.49
C LEU A 9 2.21 11.56 28.34
N ILE A 10 0.95 12.01 28.35
CA ILE A 10 0.42 12.95 27.35
C ILE A 10 1.18 14.27 27.41
N ALA A 11 1.41 14.82 28.60
CA ALA A 11 2.16 16.06 28.78
C ALA A 11 3.60 15.95 28.25
N PHE A 12 4.28 14.84 28.53
CA PHE A 12 5.63 14.55 28.01
C PHE A 12 5.64 14.48 26.49
N LEU A 13 4.76 13.69 25.88
CA LEU A 13 4.70 13.53 24.42
C LEU A 13 4.34 14.83 23.71
N LYS A 14 3.47 15.65 24.31
CA LYS A 14 3.09 16.96 23.76
C LYS A 14 4.27 17.94 23.73
N ALA A 15 5.17 17.86 24.71
CA ALA A 15 6.38 18.67 24.76
C ALA A 15 7.46 18.14 23.80
N ASP A 16 7.75 16.84 23.83
CA ASP A 16 8.78 16.20 22.99
C ASP A 16 8.46 16.27 21.49
N LEU A 17 7.17 16.13 21.12
CA LEU A 17 6.72 16.08 19.73
C LEU A 17 6.24 17.44 19.19
N LEU A 18 6.66 18.56 19.80
CA LEU A 18 6.27 19.90 19.36
C LEU A 18 6.61 20.13 17.87
N PHE A 19 7.83 19.78 17.46
CA PHE A 19 8.30 19.94 16.08
C PHE A 19 7.72 18.90 15.12
N ALA A 20 7.16 17.79 15.64
CA ALA A 20 6.44 16.83 14.82
C ALA A 20 5.15 17.42 14.23
N CYS A 21 4.61 18.48 14.87
CA CYS A 21 3.34 19.11 14.51
C CYS A 21 2.14 18.13 14.53
N CYS A 22 2.24 17.04 15.28
CA CYS A 22 1.17 16.03 15.39
C CYS A 22 0.05 16.44 16.35
N TRP A 23 0.33 17.37 17.28
CA TRP A 23 -0.67 17.89 18.23
C TRP A 23 -1.37 19.15 17.68
N PRO A 24 -2.71 19.14 17.51
CA PRO A 24 -3.51 20.33 17.26
C PRO A 24 -3.67 21.15 18.55
N LEU A 25 -4.00 22.44 18.36
CA LEU A 25 -4.31 23.35 19.47
C LEU A 25 -5.69 23.01 20.05
N PRO A 26 -5.96 23.36 21.33
CA PRO A 26 -7.30 23.20 21.89
C PRO A 26 -8.34 24.09 21.16
N PRO A 27 -9.63 23.73 21.17
CA PRO A 27 -10.68 24.51 20.53
C PRO A 27 -10.87 25.91 21.15
N THR A 28 -10.38 26.12 22.37
CA THR A 28 -10.38 27.40 23.08
C THR A 28 -9.20 28.31 22.73
N ALA A 29 -8.32 27.90 21.81
CA ALA A 29 -7.12 28.65 21.45
C ALA A 29 -7.46 30.01 20.80
N THR A 30 -6.65 31.02 21.12
CA THR A 30 -6.80 32.36 20.58
C THR A 30 -6.44 32.41 19.09
N LYS A 31 -6.97 33.41 18.35
CA LYS A 31 -6.62 33.62 16.94
C LYS A 31 -5.10 33.78 16.72
N CYS A 32 -4.40 34.44 17.66
CA CYS A 32 -2.96 34.64 17.58
C CYS A 32 -2.19 33.30 17.68
N GLU A 33 -2.58 32.42 18.60
CA GLU A 33 -1.96 31.09 18.75
C GLU A 33 -2.17 30.22 17.51
N ILE A 34 -3.36 30.27 16.90
CA ILE A 34 -3.68 29.55 15.67
C ILE A 34 -2.79 30.05 14.52
N ILE A 35 -2.66 31.36 14.36
CA ILE A 35 -1.79 31.97 13.33
C ILE A 35 -0.34 31.54 13.56
N ARG A 36 0.17 31.65 14.79
CA ARG A 36 1.53 31.23 15.15
C ARG A 36 1.78 29.75 14.81
N ASN A 37 0.86 28.85 15.16
CA ASN A 37 0.97 27.43 14.86
C ASN A 37 0.93 27.14 13.34
N LYS A 38 0.12 27.87 12.57
CA LYS A 38 0.12 27.75 11.10
C LYS A 38 1.46 28.20 10.50
N ILE A 39 1.98 29.36 10.92
CA ILE A 39 3.28 29.87 10.47
C ILE A 39 4.38 28.86 10.79
N PHE A 40 4.39 28.32 12.00
CA PHE A 40 5.36 27.30 12.42
C PHE A 40 5.31 26.03 11.55
N ARG A 41 4.12 25.53 11.23
CA ARG A 41 3.95 24.36 10.33
C ARG A 41 4.47 24.63 8.93
N TYR A 42 4.11 25.78 8.34
CA TYR A 42 4.59 26.15 7.00
C TYR A 42 6.10 26.33 6.96
N PHE A 43 6.67 26.94 8.00
CA PHE A 43 8.12 27.09 8.14
C PHE A 43 8.83 25.72 8.20
N SER A 44 8.32 24.79 9.01
CA SER A 44 8.89 23.43 9.12
C SER A 44 8.78 22.64 7.80
N ILE A 45 7.65 22.76 7.08
CA ILE A 45 7.49 22.14 5.75
C ILE A 45 8.48 22.74 4.76
N LEU A 46 8.57 24.08 4.71
CA LEU A 46 9.47 24.78 3.80
C LEU A 46 10.94 24.40 4.06
N HIS A 47 11.33 24.33 5.33
CA HIS A 47 12.66 23.90 5.76
C HIS A 47 12.99 22.48 5.25
N GLY A 48 12.08 21.53 5.46
CA GLY A 48 12.24 20.16 4.95
C GLY A 48 12.36 20.10 3.42
N ILE A 49 11.55 20.87 2.69
CA ILE A 49 11.60 20.92 1.21
C ILE A 49 12.93 21.51 0.71
N ILE A 50 13.42 22.59 1.31
CA ILE A 50 14.71 23.20 0.94
C ILE A 50 15.84 22.17 1.11
N MET A 51 15.83 21.43 2.22
CA MET A 51 16.82 20.38 2.48
C MET A 51 16.69 19.20 1.52
N MET A 52 15.47 18.77 1.15
CA MET A 52 15.28 17.76 0.12
C MET A 52 15.89 18.18 -1.22
N ILE A 53 15.70 19.44 -1.63
CA ILE A 53 16.26 19.97 -2.88
C ILE A 53 17.79 19.95 -2.83
N ALA A 54 18.39 20.33 -1.69
CA ALA A 54 19.84 20.33 -1.50
C ALA A 54 20.44 18.91 -1.59
N ILE A 55 19.78 17.92 -0.96
CA ILE A 55 20.20 16.51 -1.04
C ILE A 55 20.06 15.98 -2.48
N LEU A 56 18.93 16.27 -3.16
CA LEU A 56 18.71 15.87 -4.55
C LEU A 56 19.75 16.47 -5.51
N TYR A 57 20.12 17.73 -5.29
CA TYR A 57 21.18 18.39 -6.05
C TYR A 57 22.53 17.68 -5.86
N THR A 58 22.87 17.31 -4.62
CA THR A 58 24.11 16.60 -4.31
C THR A 58 24.15 15.22 -4.95
N ILE A 59 23.04 14.48 -4.92
CA ILE A 59 22.90 13.19 -5.63
C ILE A 59 23.08 13.38 -7.15
N TYR A 60 22.50 14.45 -7.71
CA TYR A 60 22.59 14.76 -9.13
C TYR A 60 24.02 15.12 -9.56
N SER A 61 24.76 15.86 -8.72
CA SER A 61 26.15 16.26 -8.92
C SER A 61 27.10 15.05 -8.88
N ASN A 62 26.92 14.17 -7.88
CA ASN A 62 27.84 13.06 -7.58
C ASN A 62 27.39 11.69 -8.13
N ARG A 63 27.03 11.61 -9.41
CA ARG A 63 26.50 10.36 -10.01
C ARG A 63 27.47 9.19 -10.04
N SER A 64 28.77 9.43 -9.93
CA SER A 64 29.81 8.40 -9.97
C SER A 64 30.03 7.70 -8.62
N ASN A 65 29.69 8.35 -7.50
CA ASN A 65 29.92 7.81 -6.16
C ASN A 65 28.68 7.07 -5.64
N LEU A 66 28.57 5.79 -5.99
CA LEU A 66 27.42 4.94 -5.63
C LEU A 66 27.21 4.83 -4.11
N PHE A 67 28.28 4.89 -3.32
CA PHE A 67 28.18 4.88 -1.85
C PHE A 67 27.50 6.16 -1.33
N LEU A 68 27.97 7.33 -1.77
CA LEU A 68 27.38 8.61 -1.40
C LEU A 68 25.92 8.69 -1.83
N ILE A 69 25.59 8.22 -3.04
CA ILE A 69 24.21 8.17 -3.53
C ILE A 69 23.33 7.33 -2.60
N MET A 70 23.78 6.14 -2.19
CA MET A 70 22.98 5.26 -1.34
C MET A 70 22.77 5.85 0.07
N LYS A 71 23.79 6.50 0.64
CA LYS A 71 23.69 7.23 1.92
C LYS A 71 22.68 8.39 1.81
N LEU A 72 22.85 9.23 0.79
CA LEU A 72 21.97 10.38 0.53
C LEU A 72 20.54 9.96 0.18
N CYS A 73 20.33 8.81 -0.44
CA CYS A 73 18.98 8.28 -0.68
C CYS A 73 18.26 7.92 0.64
N CYS A 74 18.96 7.32 1.61
CA CYS A 74 18.40 7.08 2.94
C CYS A 74 18.07 8.40 3.67
N GLU A 75 18.98 9.37 3.61
CA GLU A 75 18.79 10.71 4.20
C GLU A 75 17.68 11.51 3.50
N LEU A 76 17.54 11.36 2.18
CA LEU A 76 16.44 11.93 1.41
C LEU A 76 15.11 11.33 1.87
N CYS A 77 15.05 10.02 2.13
CA CYS A 77 13.83 9.36 2.59
C CYS A 77 13.39 9.89 3.98
N THR A 78 14.32 10.01 4.93
CA THR A 78 14.01 10.57 6.26
C THR A 78 13.66 12.06 6.18
N THR A 79 14.34 12.83 5.32
CA THR A 79 14.03 14.25 5.08
C THR A 79 12.66 14.43 4.43
N THR A 80 12.28 13.54 3.50
CA THR A 80 10.97 13.56 2.83
C THR A 80 9.83 13.25 3.80
N GLU A 81 10.10 12.42 4.81
CA GLU A 81 9.12 12.09 5.83
C GLU A 81 8.65 13.32 6.62
N VAL A 82 9.52 14.31 6.84
CA VAL A 82 9.22 15.53 7.60
C VAL A 82 8.05 16.32 7.00
N PRO A 83 8.13 16.88 5.77
CA PRO A 83 7.01 17.61 5.21
C PRO A 83 5.80 16.70 4.98
N LEU A 84 6.01 15.43 4.60
CA LEU A 84 4.92 14.49 4.33
C LEU A 84 4.03 14.26 5.55
N GLN A 85 4.62 13.93 6.71
CA GLN A 85 3.86 13.72 7.95
C GLN A 85 3.20 15.01 8.44
N ILE A 86 3.90 16.16 8.41
CA ILE A 86 3.31 17.45 8.82
C ILE A 86 2.09 17.79 7.95
N ILE A 87 2.16 17.55 6.63
CA ILE A 87 1.03 17.74 5.72
C ILE A 87 -0.12 16.80 6.10
N CYS A 88 0.16 15.51 6.34
CA CYS A 88 -0.87 14.55 6.77
C CYS A 88 -1.55 14.97 8.08
N PHE A 89 -0.79 15.35 9.11
CA PHE A 89 -1.34 15.85 10.38
C PHE A 89 -2.15 17.13 10.19
N THR A 90 -1.73 18.00 9.27
CA THR A 90 -2.45 19.25 8.97
C THR A 90 -3.76 18.99 8.22
N ILE A 91 -3.80 18.02 7.30
CA ILE A 91 -5.05 17.62 6.62
C ILE A 91 -6.06 17.02 7.61
N GLN A 92 -5.57 16.26 8.62
CA GLN A 92 -6.42 15.63 9.63
C GLN A 92 -6.60 16.49 10.90
N TYR A 93 -6.23 17.77 10.86
CA TYR A 93 -6.15 18.64 12.04
C TYR A 93 -7.44 18.66 12.87
N ASP A 94 -8.58 18.94 12.24
CA ASP A 94 -9.88 19.05 12.93
C ASP A 94 -10.29 17.71 13.57
N ARG A 95 -9.96 16.60 12.89
CA ARG A 95 -10.27 15.25 13.38
C ARG A 95 -9.40 14.87 14.56
N LEU A 96 -8.10 15.18 14.48
CA LEU A 96 -7.15 14.97 15.58
C LEU A 96 -7.50 15.84 16.79
N GLN A 97 -7.98 17.06 16.56
CA GLN A 97 -8.41 17.95 17.64
C GLN A 97 -9.56 17.35 18.45
N TYR A 98 -10.57 16.82 17.75
CA TYR A 98 -11.66 16.09 18.39
C TYR A 98 -11.17 14.82 19.12
N VAL A 99 -10.36 14.01 18.45
CA VAL A 99 -9.84 12.75 19.00
C VAL A 99 -9.07 12.98 20.29
N LEU A 100 -8.20 14.00 20.32
CA LEU A 100 -7.38 14.30 21.50
C LEU A 100 -8.17 14.94 22.62
N TYR A 101 -9.14 15.79 22.29
CA TYR A 101 -10.07 16.33 23.28
C TYR A 101 -10.80 15.20 24.02
N GLU A 102 -11.38 14.25 23.28
CA GLU A 102 -12.08 13.10 23.85
C GLU A 102 -11.15 12.20 24.67
N LEU A 103 -9.91 11.99 24.21
CA LEU A 103 -8.89 11.23 24.96
C LEU A 103 -8.57 11.89 26.31
N GLU A 104 -8.24 13.18 26.30
CA GLU A 104 -7.90 13.93 27.51
C GLU A 104 -9.08 14.03 28.48
N ASP A 105 -10.29 14.27 27.96
CA ASP A 105 -11.52 14.36 28.76
C ASP A 105 -11.90 13.01 29.39
N TYR A 106 -11.80 11.91 28.64
CA TYR A 106 -12.04 10.57 29.16
C TYR A 106 -11.03 10.23 30.26
N CYS A 107 -9.74 10.52 30.05
CA CYS A 107 -8.71 10.26 31.07
C CYS A 107 -8.98 11.02 32.37
N LYS A 108 -9.45 12.27 32.30
CA LYS A 108 -9.83 13.06 33.49
C LYS A 108 -11.02 12.46 34.23
N ARG A 109 -12.05 12.02 33.49
CA ARG A 109 -13.29 11.44 34.03
C ARG A 109 -13.19 9.96 34.40
N ALA A 110 -12.05 9.31 34.12
CA ALA A 110 -11.88 7.87 34.29
C ALA A 110 -12.03 7.42 35.75
N LYS A 111 -12.83 6.37 35.97
CA LYS A 111 -13.03 5.72 37.27
C LYS A 111 -11.75 5.02 37.75
N PRO A 112 -11.57 4.75 39.07
CA PRO A 112 -10.38 4.07 39.58
C PRO A 112 -10.08 2.73 38.89
N GLU A 113 -11.12 1.94 38.58
CA GLU A 113 -10.98 0.66 37.86
C GLU A 113 -10.47 0.85 36.42
N GLU A 114 -10.94 1.88 35.72
CA GLU A 114 -10.49 2.21 34.35
C GLU A 114 -9.05 2.74 34.36
N ARG A 115 -8.69 3.54 35.37
CA ARG A 115 -7.31 4.01 35.58
C ARG A 115 -6.35 2.85 35.80
N ASN A 116 -6.75 1.83 36.56
CA ASN A 116 -5.95 0.62 36.75
C ASN A 116 -5.70 -0.12 35.43
N ILE A 117 -6.69 -0.18 34.54
CA ILE A 117 -6.51 -0.77 33.20
C ILE A 117 -5.52 0.07 32.39
N PHE A 118 -5.66 1.41 32.36
CA PHE A 118 -4.69 2.27 31.67
C PHE A 118 -3.27 2.11 32.22
N HIS A 119 -3.11 2.00 33.54
CA HIS A 119 -1.81 1.71 34.17
C HIS A 119 -1.24 0.37 33.74
N ARG A 120 -2.07 -0.68 33.62
CA ARG A 120 -1.65 -1.98 33.10
C ARG A 120 -1.08 -1.85 31.68
N TYR A 121 -1.80 -1.16 30.79
CA TYR A 121 -1.37 -0.91 29.41
C TYR A 121 -0.05 -0.15 29.35
N ILE A 122 0.09 0.95 30.11
CA ILE A 122 1.36 1.70 30.19
C ILE A 122 2.48 0.78 30.65
N ASN A 123 2.27 -0.01 31.71
CA ASN A 123 3.30 -0.89 32.24
C ASN A 123 3.72 -1.99 31.26
N SER A 124 2.78 -2.53 30.47
CA SER A 124 3.07 -3.55 29.45
C SER A 124 3.93 -3.02 28.31
N CYS A 125 3.77 -1.74 27.92
CA CYS A 125 4.44 -1.20 26.74
C CYS A 125 5.60 -0.23 27.06
N LYS A 126 5.68 0.35 28.27
CA LYS A 126 6.63 1.42 28.61
C LYS A 126 8.09 1.09 28.31
N SER A 127 8.53 -0.15 28.56
CA SER A 127 9.93 -0.55 28.37
C SER A 127 10.36 -0.39 26.91
N ILE A 128 9.51 -0.84 25.99
CA ILE A 128 9.78 -0.79 24.55
C ILE A 128 9.71 0.64 24.01
N TYR A 129 8.70 1.41 24.42
CA TYR A 129 8.57 2.81 23.96
C TYR A 129 9.68 3.71 24.51
N ILE A 130 10.00 3.60 25.80
CA ILE A 130 11.11 4.36 26.41
C ILE A 130 12.44 3.92 25.79
N GLY A 131 12.67 2.61 25.64
CA GLY A 131 13.89 2.10 25.00
C GLY A 131 14.05 2.60 23.57
N SER A 132 12.96 2.62 22.78
CA SER A 132 12.98 3.12 21.40
C SER A 132 13.22 4.63 21.33
N LEU A 133 12.56 5.43 22.19
CA LEU A 133 12.80 6.86 22.28
C LEU A 133 14.27 7.15 22.64
N CYS A 134 14.83 6.44 23.63
CA CYS A 134 16.24 6.55 24.00
C CYS A 134 17.18 6.16 22.84
N ALA A 135 16.88 5.12 22.09
CA ALA A 135 17.68 4.73 20.93
C ALA A 135 17.64 5.80 19.82
N PHE A 136 16.47 6.38 19.56
CA PHE A 136 16.31 7.45 18.57
C PHE A 136 17.01 8.75 19.01
N THR A 137 16.94 9.12 20.30
CA THR A 137 17.66 10.30 20.81
C THR A 137 19.17 10.11 20.72
N VAL A 138 19.69 8.95 21.12
CA VAL A 138 21.12 8.64 21.00
C VAL A 138 21.56 8.70 19.54
N THR A 139 20.78 8.12 18.61
CA THR A 139 21.10 8.18 17.17
C THR A 139 21.15 9.61 16.66
N ALA A 140 20.18 10.46 17.03
CA ALA A 140 20.15 11.87 16.62
C ALA A 140 21.36 12.65 17.18
N LEU A 141 21.73 12.42 18.45
CA LEU A 141 22.90 13.03 19.07
C LEU A 141 24.20 12.58 18.40
N LEU A 142 24.33 11.30 18.07
CA LEU A 142 25.50 10.77 17.35
C LEU A 142 25.64 11.41 15.96
N LEU A 143 24.55 11.62 15.22
CA LEU A 143 24.59 12.29 13.93
C LEU A 143 25.00 13.77 14.06
N ILE A 144 24.55 14.47 15.11
CA ILE A 144 24.95 15.85 15.37
C ILE A 144 26.44 15.93 15.72
N ILE A 145 26.96 14.98 16.50
CA ILE A 145 28.36 14.98 16.97
C ILE A 145 29.34 14.40 15.92
N SER A 146 28.86 13.61 14.97
CA SER A 146 29.67 12.93 13.92
C SER A 146 30.74 13.82 13.26
N PRO A 147 30.48 15.09 12.87
CA PRO A 147 31.48 15.96 12.24
C PRO A 147 32.65 16.39 13.15
N ILE A 148 32.53 16.18 14.46
CA ILE A 148 33.60 16.45 15.42
C ILE A 148 34.60 15.27 15.44
N VAL A 149 34.13 14.08 15.10
CA VAL A 149 34.90 12.82 15.16
C VAL A 149 35.46 12.45 13.79
N GLU A 150 34.70 12.73 12.73
CA GLU A 150 35.07 12.44 11.35
C GLU A 150 35.61 13.68 10.62
N PRO A 151 36.44 13.51 9.57
CA PRO A 151 37.04 14.63 8.82
C PRO A 151 36.04 15.47 8.00
N HIS A 152 34.74 15.13 8.03
CA HIS A 152 33.69 15.83 7.29
C HIS A 152 33.22 17.08 8.04
N PRO A 153 33.05 18.24 7.37
CA PRO A 153 32.77 19.51 8.05
C PRO A 153 31.33 19.70 8.58
N PHE A 154 30.37 18.86 8.16
CA PHE A 154 28.94 19.00 8.47
C PHE A 154 28.26 17.66 8.76
N PRO A 155 27.15 17.63 9.52
CA PRO A 155 26.42 16.39 9.85
C PRO A 155 25.86 15.62 8.66
N ILE A 156 25.56 16.32 7.56
CA ILE A 156 24.97 15.77 6.33
C ILE A 156 25.87 16.14 5.16
N ASP A 157 26.17 15.16 4.30
CA ASP A 157 27.09 15.32 3.17
C ASP A 157 26.41 16.05 1.99
N ILE A 158 26.17 17.35 2.14
CA ILE A 158 25.52 18.21 1.14
C ILE A 158 26.55 19.09 0.42
N GLU A 159 26.48 19.12 -0.91
CA GLU A 159 27.22 20.08 -1.73
C GLU A 159 26.42 21.36 -1.92
N TYR A 160 27.03 22.50 -1.58
CA TYR A 160 26.47 23.81 -1.79
C TYR A 160 27.07 24.47 -3.04
N PRO A 161 26.29 25.26 -3.82
CA PRO A 161 26.79 25.95 -5.02
C PRO A 161 27.65 27.18 -4.70
N PHE A 162 28.04 27.39 -3.44
CA PHE A 162 28.83 28.51 -2.95
C PHE A 162 29.90 27.99 -1.96
N SER A 163 30.99 28.75 -1.77
CA SER A 163 32.04 28.39 -0.80
C SER A 163 31.51 28.41 0.63
N VAL A 164 31.85 27.38 1.40
CA VAL A 164 31.38 27.14 2.77
C VAL A 164 32.48 27.33 3.83
N ASP A 165 33.67 27.77 3.40
CA ASP A 165 34.89 27.72 4.22
C ASP A 165 35.06 28.91 5.18
N TYR A 166 34.16 29.90 5.11
CA TYR A 166 34.24 31.12 5.94
C TYR A 166 33.25 31.12 7.11
N GLN A 167 33.70 31.69 8.23
CA GLN A 167 32.83 32.06 9.36
C GLN A 167 32.18 33.40 9.03
N PRO A 168 30.84 33.62 9.18
CA PRO A 168 29.87 32.90 10.01
C PRO A 168 29.02 31.82 9.29
N LEU A 169 29.19 31.61 7.99
CA LEU A 169 28.34 30.74 7.19
C LEU A 169 28.38 29.28 7.66
N LYS A 170 29.56 28.78 8.04
CA LYS A 170 29.73 27.41 8.56
C LYS A 170 28.85 27.14 9.79
N ILE A 171 28.73 28.10 10.72
CA ILE A 171 27.85 27.98 11.90
C ILE A 171 26.38 27.94 11.47
N ILE A 172 25.98 28.78 10.52
CA ILE A 172 24.59 28.83 10.02
C ILE A 172 24.20 27.49 9.38
N ILE A 173 25.07 26.92 8.54
CA ILE A 173 24.84 25.61 7.89
C ILE A 173 24.75 24.50 8.95
N TYR A 174 25.65 24.51 9.93
CA TYR A 174 25.64 23.52 11.01
C TYR A 174 24.34 23.58 11.84
N LEU A 175 23.86 24.78 12.19
CA LEU A 175 22.58 24.96 12.87
C LEU A 175 21.41 24.49 12.01
N HIS A 176 21.45 24.73 10.70
CA HIS A 176 20.44 24.29 9.74
C HIS A 176 20.35 22.75 9.66
N HIS A 177 21.50 22.07 9.58
CA HIS A 177 21.58 20.60 9.61
C HIS A 177 21.11 20.03 10.94
N THR A 178 21.50 20.66 12.05
CA THR A 178 21.06 20.26 13.40
C THR A 178 19.54 20.38 13.53
N LEU A 179 18.94 21.45 13.01
CA LEU A 179 17.49 21.63 12.98
C LEU A 179 16.80 20.54 12.16
N LEU A 180 17.38 20.16 11.01
CA LEU A 180 16.83 19.06 10.19
C LEU A 180 16.89 17.73 10.93
N ILE A 181 18.03 17.38 11.54
CA ILE A 181 18.19 16.14 12.30
C ILE A 181 17.17 16.08 13.44
N TYR A 182 16.98 17.20 14.15
CA TYR A 182 15.99 17.30 15.21
C TYR A 182 14.55 17.15 14.68
N GLN A 183 14.21 17.79 13.55
CA GLN A 183 12.90 17.59 12.90
C GLN A 183 12.68 16.12 12.53
N SER A 184 13.64 15.48 11.86
CA SER A 184 13.58 14.05 11.50
C SER A 184 13.41 13.14 12.73
N TYR A 185 14.15 13.41 13.81
CA TYR A 185 13.96 12.73 15.11
C TYR A 185 12.51 12.82 15.60
N THR A 186 11.96 14.04 15.68
CA THR A 186 10.58 14.21 16.18
C THR A 186 9.53 13.52 15.31
N GLN A 187 9.76 13.40 14.00
CA GLN A 187 8.86 12.69 13.08
C GLN A 187 8.94 11.17 13.22
N VAL A 188 10.12 10.62 13.54
CA VAL A 188 10.25 9.20 13.90
C VAL A 188 9.53 8.93 15.22
N CYS A 189 9.69 9.81 16.20
CA CYS A 189 9.01 9.72 17.50
C CYS A 189 7.50 9.94 17.42
N SER A 190 6.98 10.57 16.36
CA SER A 190 5.53 10.73 16.13
C SER A 190 4.78 9.39 16.03
N ASN A 191 5.48 8.29 15.69
CA ASN A 191 4.91 6.94 15.71
C ASN A 191 4.49 6.50 17.13
N VAL A 192 5.14 7.03 18.19
CA VAL A 192 4.72 6.81 19.58
C VAL A 192 3.38 7.49 19.88
N PHE A 193 3.14 8.67 19.30
CA PHE A 193 1.83 9.33 19.37
C PHE A 193 0.73 8.53 18.68
N ILE A 194 1.01 7.96 17.51
CA ILE A 194 0.08 7.07 16.81
C ILE A 194 -0.25 5.85 17.68
N ALA A 195 0.78 5.24 18.27
CA ALA A 195 0.62 4.11 19.16
C ALA A 195 -0.22 4.44 20.40
N LEU A 196 -0.02 5.61 21.02
CA LEU A 196 -0.83 6.07 22.15
C LEU A 196 -2.33 6.09 21.81
N LEU A 197 -2.69 6.64 20.64
CA LEU A 197 -4.07 6.70 20.19
C LEU A 197 -4.68 5.30 20.02
N LEU A 198 -3.92 4.38 19.42
CA LEU A 198 -4.34 3.00 19.23
C LEU A 198 -4.49 2.25 20.55
N TRP A 199 -3.50 2.33 21.43
CA TRP A 199 -3.54 1.73 22.77
C TRP A 199 -4.71 2.24 23.61
N PHE A 200 -5.03 3.53 23.51
CA PHE A 200 -6.18 4.09 24.20
C PHE A 200 -7.51 3.49 23.71
N VAL A 201 -7.68 3.31 22.39
CA VAL A 201 -8.87 2.63 21.85
C VAL A 201 -8.91 1.17 22.29
N SER A 202 -7.77 0.47 22.28
CA SER A 202 -7.68 -0.92 22.75
C SER A 202 -8.08 -1.06 24.22
N ALA A 203 -7.55 -0.20 25.09
CA ALA A 203 -7.90 -0.20 26.50
C ALA A 203 -9.39 0.05 26.74
N ARG A 204 -10.02 0.93 25.95
CA ARG A 204 -11.48 1.12 25.99
C ARG A 204 -12.25 -0.10 25.48
N CYS A 205 -11.73 -0.84 24.50
CA CYS A 205 -12.33 -2.10 24.06
C CYS A 205 -12.32 -3.15 25.18
N ASP A 206 -11.20 -3.29 25.90
CA ASP A 206 -11.10 -4.22 27.04
C ASP A 206 -12.04 -3.84 28.20
N ILE A 207 -12.12 -2.55 28.55
CA ILE A 207 -13.06 -2.06 29.58
C ILE A 207 -14.49 -2.46 29.20
N LEU A 208 -14.86 -2.20 27.95
CA LEU A 208 -16.19 -2.51 27.44
C LEU A 208 -16.45 -4.02 27.35
N SER A 209 -15.45 -4.80 26.95
CA SER A 209 -15.50 -6.26 26.92
C SER A 209 -15.81 -6.84 28.31
N ASN A 210 -15.10 -6.38 29.34
CA ASN A 210 -15.36 -6.79 30.72
C ASN A 210 -16.76 -6.39 31.20
N ARG A 211 -17.26 -5.21 30.79
CA ARG A 211 -18.65 -4.81 31.07
C ARG A 211 -19.65 -5.74 30.43
N PHE A 212 -19.48 -6.09 29.15
CA PHE A 212 -20.36 -7.03 28.45
C PHE A 212 -20.41 -8.42 29.13
N ARG A 213 -19.27 -8.95 29.60
CA ARG A 213 -19.23 -10.21 30.37
C ARG A 213 -20.07 -10.15 31.66
N ALA A 214 -20.10 -8.99 32.30
CA ALA A 214 -20.79 -8.77 33.57
C ALA A 214 -22.26 -8.32 33.43
N VAL A 215 -22.78 -8.10 32.21
CA VAL A 215 -24.14 -7.60 32.01
C VAL A 215 -25.16 -8.64 32.48
N THR A 216 -26.09 -8.22 33.34
CA THR A 216 -27.23 -9.06 33.76
C THR A 216 -28.58 -8.40 33.47
N LYS A 217 -28.64 -7.07 33.47
CA LYS A 217 -29.88 -6.31 33.30
C LYS A 217 -29.97 -5.66 31.92
N PHE A 218 -31.21 -5.44 31.46
CA PHE A 218 -31.46 -4.79 30.17
C PHE A 218 -30.98 -3.32 30.13
N THR A 219 -31.03 -2.61 31.25
CA THR A 219 -30.52 -1.23 31.37
C THR A 219 -28.99 -1.19 31.21
N GLU A 220 -28.28 -2.14 31.81
CA GLU A 220 -26.83 -2.31 31.67
C GLU A 220 -26.45 -2.69 30.23
N LEU A 221 -27.20 -3.61 29.60
CA LEU A 221 -27.02 -3.95 28.18
C LEU A 221 -27.17 -2.73 27.29
N ARG A 222 -28.23 -1.92 27.50
CA ARG A 222 -28.46 -0.70 26.72
C ARG A 222 -27.31 0.30 26.88
N ALA A 223 -26.78 0.45 28.10
CA ALA A 223 -25.63 1.31 28.35
C ALA A 223 -24.38 0.80 27.62
N CYS A 224 -24.08 -0.51 27.68
CA CYS A 224 -22.96 -1.12 26.98
C CYS A 224 -23.08 -1.00 25.45
N ILE A 225 -24.29 -1.16 24.89
CA ILE A 225 -24.52 -0.97 23.46
C ILE A 225 -24.25 0.48 23.04
N LYS A 226 -24.72 1.45 23.83
CA LYS A 226 -24.47 2.87 23.56
C LYS A 226 -22.98 3.18 23.59
N GLU A 227 -22.29 2.70 24.62
CA GLU A 227 -20.83 2.85 24.76
C GLU A 227 -20.06 2.15 23.62
N HIS A 228 -20.52 0.98 23.17
CA HIS A 228 -19.95 0.29 22.02
C HIS A 228 -20.07 1.10 20.73
N GLN A 229 -21.24 1.72 20.48
CA GLN A 229 -21.45 2.56 19.31
C GLN A 229 -20.56 3.82 19.34
N GLU A 230 -20.45 4.46 20.51
CA GLU A 230 -19.57 5.61 20.72
C GLU A 230 -18.09 5.22 20.52
N LEU A 231 -17.66 4.07 21.05
CA LEU A 231 -16.30 3.56 20.88
C LEU A 231 -15.98 3.20 19.43
N LEU A 232 -16.91 2.58 18.70
CA LEU A 232 -16.76 2.29 17.27
C LEU A 232 -16.64 3.57 16.45
N TRP A 233 -17.43 4.60 16.78
CA TRP A 233 -17.35 5.90 16.13
C TRP A 233 -16.01 6.58 16.40
N TYR A 234 -15.61 6.66 17.67
CA TYR A 234 -14.33 7.23 18.09
C TYR A 234 -13.14 6.49 17.47
N GLY A 235 -13.12 5.16 17.56
CA GLY A 235 -12.08 4.33 16.94
C GLY A 235 -11.99 4.53 15.43
N ARG A 236 -13.12 4.66 14.73
CA ARG A 236 -13.11 5.03 13.30
C ARG A 236 -12.53 6.42 13.04
N LYS A 237 -12.75 7.39 13.93
CA LYS A 237 -12.11 8.72 13.81
C LYS A 237 -10.61 8.63 14.05
N VAL A 238 -10.16 7.86 15.04
CA VAL A 238 -8.74 7.59 15.29
C VAL A 238 -8.08 6.96 14.07
N THR A 239 -8.60 5.83 13.57
CA THR A 239 -7.98 5.11 12.44
C THR A 239 -7.93 5.94 11.16
N LEU A 240 -8.98 6.72 10.87
CA LEU A 240 -9.00 7.64 9.73
C LEU A 240 -8.00 8.81 9.86
N SER A 241 -7.69 9.24 11.09
CA SER A 241 -6.73 10.33 11.34
C SER A 241 -5.29 9.89 11.11
N ILE A 242 -4.97 8.64 11.44
CA ILE A 242 -3.59 8.13 11.45
C ILE A 242 -3.23 7.32 10.19
N ARG A 243 -4.20 6.81 9.41
CA ARG A 243 -3.95 5.87 8.30
C ARG A 243 -2.93 6.34 7.26
N TYR A 244 -2.95 7.62 6.89
CA TYR A 244 -2.02 8.15 5.89
C TYR A 244 -0.64 8.43 6.47
N VAL A 245 -0.58 8.76 7.76
CA VAL A 245 0.69 8.92 8.48
C VAL A 245 1.38 7.55 8.62
N ILE A 246 0.63 6.51 8.99
CA ILE A 246 1.14 5.12 9.04
C ILE A 246 1.61 4.67 7.64
N LEU A 247 0.84 4.95 6.58
CA LEU A 247 1.24 4.61 5.21
C LEU A 247 2.56 5.26 4.81
N ALA A 248 2.68 6.58 5.03
CA ALA A 248 3.91 7.34 4.77
C ALA A 248 5.10 6.76 5.56
N SER A 249 4.89 6.53 6.85
CA SER A 249 5.86 5.97 7.78
C SER A 249 6.37 4.59 7.34
N LEU A 250 5.47 3.69 6.94
CA LEU A 250 5.80 2.35 6.46
C LEU A 250 6.51 2.39 5.09
N ALA A 251 6.05 3.20 4.14
CA ALA A 251 6.66 3.32 2.82
C ALA A 251 8.12 3.80 2.90
N VAL A 252 8.38 4.82 3.72
CA VAL A 252 9.74 5.32 3.98
C VAL A 252 10.60 4.23 4.62
N SER A 253 10.08 3.51 5.63
CA SER A 253 10.82 2.42 6.27
C SER A 253 11.16 1.29 5.29
N THR A 254 10.25 0.92 4.38
CA THR A 254 10.52 -0.10 3.36
C THR A 254 11.66 0.31 2.43
N ILE A 255 11.68 1.56 1.98
CA ILE A 255 12.76 2.06 1.10
C ILE A 255 14.11 2.03 1.85
N ILE A 256 14.14 2.45 3.12
CA ILE A 256 15.36 2.39 3.95
C ILE A 256 15.84 0.95 4.14
N ILE A 257 14.94 0.00 4.38
CA ILE A 257 15.28 -1.43 4.51
C ILE A 257 15.89 -1.98 3.21
N ILE A 258 15.35 -1.59 2.04
CA ILE A 258 15.88 -1.98 0.73
C ILE A 258 17.31 -1.48 0.57
N PHE A 259 17.55 -0.18 0.80
CA PHE A 259 18.89 0.39 0.68
C PHE A 259 19.88 -0.23 1.68
N ALA A 260 19.47 -0.45 2.93
CA ALA A 260 20.30 -1.14 3.91
C ALA A 260 20.65 -2.57 3.45
N GLY A 261 19.67 -3.32 2.93
CA GLY A 261 19.89 -4.66 2.36
C GLY A 261 20.90 -4.66 1.21
N CYS A 262 20.79 -3.71 0.29
CA CYS A 262 21.76 -3.51 -0.79
C CYS A 262 23.18 -3.22 -0.26
N THR A 263 23.31 -2.39 0.80
CA THR A 263 24.61 -2.12 1.44
C THR A 263 25.23 -3.36 2.07
N PHE A 264 24.43 -4.21 2.72
CA PHE A 264 24.93 -5.43 3.34
C PHE A 264 25.49 -6.42 2.31
N LEU A 265 24.80 -6.55 1.17
CA LEU A 265 25.21 -7.41 0.05
C LEU A 265 26.42 -6.85 -0.72
N SER A 266 26.67 -5.54 -0.62
CA SER A 266 27.80 -4.88 -1.28
C SER A 266 29.13 -5.10 -0.54
N ARG A 267 30.25 -5.04 -1.28
CA ARG A 267 31.63 -5.09 -0.74
C ARG A 267 32.06 -3.75 -0.13
N GLN A 268 31.29 -3.25 0.84
CA GLN A 268 31.59 -2.01 1.56
C GLN A 268 32.34 -2.28 2.87
N PRO A 269 33.14 -1.32 3.39
CA PRO A 269 33.86 -1.48 4.65
C PRO A 269 32.90 -1.64 5.84
N MET A 270 33.38 -2.28 6.92
CA MET A 270 32.54 -2.59 8.08
C MET A 270 31.96 -1.35 8.77
N SER A 271 32.69 -0.23 8.74
CA SER A 271 32.21 1.07 9.24
C SER A 271 30.91 1.51 8.55
N VAL A 272 30.86 1.40 7.22
CA VAL A 272 29.67 1.72 6.42
C VAL A 272 28.51 0.79 6.73
N LYS A 273 28.77 -0.52 6.84
CA LYS A 273 27.73 -1.49 7.19
C LYS A 273 27.13 -1.23 8.57
N SER A 274 27.94 -0.73 9.52
CA SER A 274 27.48 -0.33 10.85
C SER A 274 26.47 0.83 10.80
N THR A 275 26.74 1.87 10.00
CA THR A 275 25.80 3.01 9.84
C THR A 275 24.47 2.59 9.25
N PHE A 276 24.47 1.75 8.21
CA PHE A 276 23.24 1.21 7.62
C PHE A 276 22.52 0.22 8.53
N PHE A 277 23.24 -0.48 9.42
CA PHE A 277 22.63 -1.29 10.46
C PHE A 277 21.79 -0.45 11.43
N ILE A 278 22.26 0.74 11.81
CA ILE A 278 21.49 1.67 12.66
C ILE A 278 20.21 2.11 11.96
N PHE A 279 20.28 2.47 10.67
CA PHE A 279 19.08 2.81 9.88
C PHE A 279 18.10 1.64 9.76
N LEU A 280 18.61 0.42 9.56
CA LEU A 280 17.80 -0.80 9.51
C LEU A 280 17.08 -1.05 10.83
N MET A 281 17.80 -1.02 11.95
CA MET A 281 17.22 -1.23 13.27
C MET A 281 16.19 -0.15 13.61
N SER A 282 16.45 1.11 13.24
CA SER A 282 15.51 2.21 13.42
C SER A 282 14.24 2.02 12.58
N ALA A 283 14.37 1.64 11.31
CA ALA A 283 13.24 1.37 10.42
C ALA A 283 12.38 0.18 10.92
N LEU A 284 13.03 -0.91 11.36
CA LEU A 284 12.34 -2.08 11.93
C LEU A 284 11.64 -1.75 13.25
N ALA A 285 12.31 -1.02 14.15
CA ALA A 285 11.71 -0.57 15.41
C ALA A 285 10.48 0.29 15.13
N LYS A 286 10.58 1.25 14.21
CA LYS A 286 9.46 2.10 13.77
C LYS A 286 8.27 1.27 13.25
N VAL A 287 8.51 0.31 12.36
CA VAL A 287 7.45 -0.59 11.85
C VAL A 287 6.79 -1.36 13.00
N TYR A 288 7.59 -1.92 13.91
CA TYR A 288 7.11 -2.66 15.07
C TYR A 288 6.24 -1.80 16.01
N LEU A 289 6.67 -0.57 16.30
CA LEU A 289 5.93 0.38 17.16
C LEU A 289 4.55 0.73 16.59
N CYS A 290 4.36 0.70 15.27
CA CYS A 290 3.06 0.89 14.64
C CYS A 290 2.23 -0.40 14.58
N ALA A 291 2.86 -1.53 14.27
CA ALA A 291 2.18 -2.81 14.06
C ALA A 291 1.61 -3.37 15.37
N TRP A 292 2.38 -3.33 16.46
CA TRP A 292 1.99 -3.91 17.74
C TRP A 292 0.68 -3.35 18.32
N PRO A 293 0.50 -2.02 18.50
CA PRO A 293 -0.77 -1.48 18.99
C PRO A 293 -1.93 -1.70 18.02
N ALA A 294 -1.68 -1.77 16.71
CA ALA A 294 -2.71 -2.03 15.71
C ALA A 294 -3.22 -3.48 15.78
N ASP A 295 -2.31 -4.45 15.96
CA ASP A 295 -2.65 -5.87 16.17
C ASP A 295 -3.42 -6.06 17.48
N TYR A 296 -2.96 -5.40 18.55
CA TYR A 296 -3.66 -5.44 19.82
C TYR A 296 -5.07 -4.82 19.73
N LEU A 297 -5.24 -3.72 18.99
CA LEU A 297 -6.56 -3.12 18.74
C LEU A 297 -7.50 -4.08 18.00
N LEU A 298 -6.98 -4.80 17.00
CA LEU A 298 -7.75 -5.82 16.30
C LEU A 298 -8.22 -6.92 17.26
N SER A 299 -7.31 -7.42 18.10
CA SER A 299 -7.62 -8.44 19.10
C SER A 299 -8.65 -7.94 20.13
N ALA A 300 -8.40 -6.80 20.77
CA ALA A 300 -9.27 -6.22 21.79
C ALA A 300 -10.67 -5.86 21.25
N SER A 301 -10.76 -5.38 20.01
CA SER A 301 -12.06 -5.08 19.39
C SER A 301 -12.82 -6.35 18.95
N THR A 302 -12.11 -7.44 18.65
CA THR A 302 -12.71 -8.74 18.38
C THR A 302 -13.18 -9.43 19.67
N ASP A 303 -12.44 -9.26 20.77
CA ASP A 303 -12.80 -9.79 22.10
C ASP A 303 -14.17 -9.31 22.57
N ILE A 304 -14.63 -8.13 22.15
CA ILE A 304 -15.99 -7.65 22.44
C ILE A 304 -17.04 -8.67 21.96
N ALA A 305 -16.87 -9.28 20.78
CA ALA A 305 -17.81 -10.29 20.29
C ALA A 305 -17.77 -11.56 21.15
N HIS A 306 -16.59 -11.97 21.62
CA HIS A 306 -16.41 -13.11 22.52
C HIS A 306 -17.02 -12.84 23.90
N ALA A 307 -16.74 -11.68 24.50
CA ALA A 307 -17.33 -11.24 25.76
C ALA A 307 -18.86 -11.15 25.74
N VAL A 308 -19.41 -10.71 24.61
CA VAL A 308 -20.85 -10.77 24.37
C VAL A 308 -21.27 -12.24 24.39
N TYR A 309 -20.69 -13.10 23.56
CA TYR A 309 -21.06 -14.52 23.54
C TYR A 309 -20.99 -15.23 24.91
N ASP A 310 -19.95 -14.95 25.71
CA ASP A 310 -19.69 -15.56 27.02
C ASP A 310 -20.62 -15.09 28.15
N SER A 311 -21.43 -14.06 27.92
CA SER A 311 -22.41 -13.60 28.91
C SER A 311 -23.59 -14.56 29.06
N ILE A 312 -24.35 -14.45 30.16
CA ILE A 312 -25.52 -15.30 30.44
C ILE A 312 -26.76 -14.76 29.70
N TRP A 313 -26.66 -14.56 28.38
CA TRP A 313 -27.70 -13.94 27.55
C TRP A 313 -28.83 -14.91 27.19
N TYR A 314 -28.52 -16.21 27.10
CA TYR A 314 -29.46 -17.26 26.70
C TYR A 314 -30.53 -17.55 27.76
N GLU A 315 -30.29 -17.22 29.04
CA GLU A 315 -31.28 -17.35 30.13
C GLU A 315 -32.20 -16.13 30.27
N ARG A 316 -32.06 -15.12 29.40
CA ARG A 316 -32.82 -13.86 29.50
C ARG A 316 -34.04 -13.82 28.58
N LYS A 317 -34.92 -12.84 28.80
CA LYS A 317 -36.12 -12.61 27.99
C LYS A 317 -35.79 -12.45 26.51
N VAL A 318 -36.71 -12.84 25.63
CA VAL A 318 -36.54 -12.85 24.17
C VAL A 318 -36.09 -11.48 23.61
N ASP A 319 -36.60 -10.37 24.14
CA ASP A 319 -36.19 -9.02 23.70
C ASP A 319 -34.74 -8.70 24.04
N PHE A 320 -34.24 -9.22 25.17
CA PHE A 320 -32.83 -9.13 25.54
C PHE A 320 -31.99 -9.94 24.54
N GLN A 321 -32.38 -11.19 24.29
CA GLN A 321 -31.70 -12.09 23.34
C GLN A 321 -31.63 -11.51 21.92
N LYS A 322 -32.69 -10.88 21.42
CA LYS A 322 -32.71 -10.24 20.09
C LYS A 322 -31.70 -9.09 19.98
N ASN A 323 -31.72 -8.16 20.95
CA ASN A 323 -30.74 -7.07 20.99
C ASN A 323 -29.31 -7.60 21.18
N PHE A 324 -29.17 -8.71 21.88
CA PHE A 324 -27.92 -9.42 22.07
C PHE A 324 -27.31 -9.91 20.75
N VAL A 325 -28.10 -10.64 19.96
CA VAL A 325 -27.67 -11.17 18.66
C VAL A 325 -27.30 -10.04 17.70
N HIS A 326 -28.05 -8.93 17.69
CA HIS A 326 -27.68 -7.75 16.90
C HIS A 326 -26.34 -7.14 17.33
N THR A 327 -26.08 -7.09 18.63
CA THR A 327 -24.81 -6.60 19.18
C THR A 327 -23.66 -7.54 18.82
N LEU A 328 -23.85 -8.85 18.93
CA LEU A 328 -22.88 -9.87 18.53
C LEU A 328 -22.50 -9.75 17.04
N LEU A 329 -23.51 -9.68 16.15
CA LEU A 329 -23.30 -9.51 14.72
C LEU A 329 -22.55 -8.21 14.39
N ARG A 330 -22.79 -7.13 15.15
CA ARG A 330 -22.05 -5.87 14.97
C ARG A 330 -20.62 -5.97 15.49
N ALA A 331 -20.40 -6.63 16.62
CA ALA A 331 -19.09 -6.79 17.24
C ALA A 331 -18.14 -7.67 16.41
N GLN A 332 -18.67 -8.55 15.55
CA GLN A 332 -17.90 -9.31 14.55
C GLN A 332 -17.19 -8.44 13.49
N HIS A 333 -17.46 -7.14 13.45
CA HIS A 333 -16.76 -6.19 12.60
C HIS A 333 -15.83 -5.31 13.46
N PRO A 334 -14.58 -5.77 13.71
CA PRO A 334 -13.62 -5.11 14.60
C PRO A 334 -13.16 -3.75 14.06
N ILE A 335 -12.54 -2.97 14.95
CA ILE A 335 -11.93 -1.69 14.59
C ILE A 335 -10.56 -1.99 14.01
N THR A 336 -10.40 -1.80 12.70
CA THR A 336 -9.13 -2.06 12.02
C THR A 336 -8.52 -0.79 11.44
N VAL A 337 -7.19 -0.71 11.49
CA VAL A 337 -6.43 0.32 10.78
C VAL A 337 -6.37 -0.08 9.31
N ASN A 338 -7.42 0.23 8.56
CA ASN A 338 -7.43 -0.05 7.13
C ASN A 338 -6.72 1.07 6.37
N VAL A 339 -5.50 0.79 5.93
CA VAL A 339 -4.74 1.66 5.04
C VAL A 339 -5.12 1.30 3.61
N PRO A 340 -5.73 2.21 2.82
CA PRO A 340 -5.92 1.97 1.40
C PRO A 340 -4.54 1.68 0.79
N CYS A 341 -4.40 0.55 0.10
CA CYS A 341 -3.16 0.07 -0.53
C CYS A 341 -2.27 -0.93 0.28
N MET A 342 -2.57 -1.27 1.54
CA MET A 342 -1.83 -2.32 2.28
C MET A 342 -2.66 -3.59 2.54
N LEU A 343 -1.99 -4.74 2.64
CA LEU A 343 -2.61 -6.02 2.98
C LEU A 343 -3.32 -5.92 4.35
N PRO A 344 -4.52 -6.47 4.53
CA PRO A 344 -5.07 -6.70 5.86
C PRO A 344 -4.11 -7.60 6.67
N THR A 345 -3.93 -7.26 7.95
CA THR A 345 -3.02 -7.92 8.89
C THR A 345 -3.53 -9.30 9.30
N VAL A 346 -3.22 -10.32 8.50
CA VAL A 346 -2.98 -11.72 8.89
C VAL A 346 -2.00 -12.29 7.84
N SER A 347 -1.06 -13.16 8.25
CA SER A 347 0.05 -13.62 7.40
C SER A 347 -0.40 -14.21 6.06
N LEU A 348 0.34 -13.88 4.99
CA LEU A 348 0.10 -14.35 3.62
C LEU A 348 -0.01 -15.89 3.56
N ASP A 349 0.78 -16.59 4.38
CA ASP A 349 0.82 -18.05 4.44
C ASP A 349 -0.43 -18.66 5.08
N TYR A 350 -1.00 -18.01 6.10
CA TYR A 350 -2.28 -18.44 6.69
C TYR A 350 -3.43 -18.22 5.72
N TYR A 351 -3.44 -17.08 5.00
CA TYR A 351 -4.45 -16.80 3.98
C TYR A 351 -4.34 -17.77 2.79
N ALA A 352 -3.14 -18.00 2.28
CA ALA A 352 -2.91 -18.88 1.13
C ALA A 352 -3.29 -20.33 1.46
N SER A 353 -2.84 -20.85 2.62
CA SER A 353 -3.18 -22.20 3.06
C SER A 353 -4.69 -22.36 3.31
N PHE A 354 -5.33 -21.39 3.97
CA PHE A 354 -6.77 -21.44 4.21
C PHE A 354 -7.59 -21.42 2.91
N ILE A 355 -7.27 -20.51 1.97
CA ILE A 355 -8.02 -20.36 0.71
C ILE A 355 -7.91 -21.62 -0.17
N ILE A 356 -6.71 -22.19 -0.25
CA ILE A 356 -6.43 -23.40 -1.03
C ILE A 356 -7.10 -24.61 -0.38
N LEU A 357 -6.91 -24.79 0.93
CA LEU A 357 -7.49 -25.91 1.68
C LEU A 357 -9.02 -25.88 1.60
N GLU A 358 -9.66 -24.70 1.68
CA GLU A 358 -11.11 -24.61 1.50
C GLU A 358 -11.55 -25.00 0.09
N MET A 359 -10.82 -24.56 -0.94
CA MET A 359 -11.10 -24.92 -2.34
C MET A 359 -11.04 -26.45 -2.53
N GLU A 360 -9.94 -27.07 -2.11
CA GLU A 360 -9.71 -28.52 -2.22
C GLU A 360 -10.76 -29.31 -1.42
N ALA A 361 -10.98 -28.93 -0.15
CA ALA A 361 -11.95 -29.60 0.72
C ALA A 361 -13.40 -29.44 0.23
N TYR A 362 -13.73 -28.35 -0.47
CA TYR A 362 -15.04 -28.19 -1.10
C TYR A 362 -15.15 -29.09 -2.34
N TYR A 363 -14.16 -29.08 -3.22
CA TYR A 363 -14.17 -29.87 -4.45
C TYR A 363 -14.24 -31.39 -4.16
N GLN A 364 -13.54 -31.86 -3.13
CA GLN A 364 -13.63 -33.26 -2.67
C GLN A 364 -15.03 -33.64 -2.19
N ARG A 365 -15.74 -32.73 -1.53
CA ARG A 365 -17.11 -32.93 -1.02
C ARG A 365 -18.21 -32.63 -2.04
N ALA A 366 -17.85 -32.11 -3.21
CA ALA A 366 -18.80 -31.65 -4.21
C ALA A 366 -19.62 -32.82 -4.81
N GLN A 367 -20.90 -32.59 -5.03
CA GLN A 367 -21.81 -33.57 -5.64
C GLN A 367 -21.54 -33.71 -7.15
N GLU A 368 -22.03 -34.79 -7.77
CA GLU A 368 -21.82 -35.10 -9.20
C GLU A 368 -22.20 -33.92 -10.13
N TYR A 369 -23.34 -33.27 -9.89
CA TYR A 369 -23.78 -32.13 -10.70
C TYR A 369 -22.94 -30.87 -10.45
N GLU A 370 -22.44 -30.67 -9.23
CA GLU A 370 -21.55 -29.54 -8.90
C GLU A 370 -20.21 -29.71 -9.63
N LYS A 371 -19.68 -30.94 -9.69
CA LYS A 371 -18.48 -31.28 -10.47
C LYS A 371 -18.70 -31.06 -11.97
N LYS A 372 -19.89 -31.33 -12.52
CA LYS A 372 -20.22 -31.01 -13.91
C LYS A 372 -20.15 -29.50 -14.18
N ILE A 373 -20.62 -28.65 -13.26
CA ILE A 373 -20.50 -27.19 -13.39
C ILE A 373 -19.03 -26.78 -13.35
N PHE A 374 -18.23 -27.30 -12.41
CA PHE A 374 -16.78 -27.02 -12.40
C PHE A 374 -16.11 -27.46 -13.70
N GLN A 375 -16.47 -28.62 -14.25
CA GLN A 375 -15.93 -29.10 -15.53
C GLN A 375 -16.28 -28.16 -16.69
N GLN A 376 -17.50 -27.63 -16.76
CA GLN A 376 -17.88 -26.64 -17.77
C GLN A 376 -17.01 -25.39 -17.72
N TYR A 377 -16.70 -24.90 -16.51
CA TYR A 377 -15.78 -23.79 -16.32
C TYR A 377 -14.35 -24.14 -16.76
N ILE A 378 -13.86 -25.34 -16.41
CA ILE A 378 -12.54 -25.83 -16.82
C ILE A 378 -12.46 -25.91 -18.35
N ASP A 379 -13.44 -26.51 -19.01
CA ASP A 379 -13.46 -26.69 -20.46
C ASP A 379 -13.52 -25.33 -21.20
N LYS A 380 -14.26 -24.37 -20.64
CA LYS A 380 -14.31 -22.98 -21.13
C LYS A 380 -12.95 -22.27 -21.01
N CYS A 381 -12.21 -22.52 -19.94
CA CYS A 381 -10.96 -21.83 -19.62
C CYS A 381 -9.73 -22.49 -20.27
N LYS A 382 -9.72 -23.83 -20.36
CA LYS A 382 -8.59 -24.64 -20.83
C LYS A 382 -7.96 -24.15 -22.15
N PRO A 383 -8.71 -23.89 -23.24
CA PRO A 383 -8.08 -23.44 -24.49
C PRO A 383 -7.42 -22.06 -24.34
N PHE A 384 -8.03 -21.17 -23.57
CA PHE A 384 -7.51 -19.83 -23.34
C PHE A 384 -6.22 -19.84 -22.52
N TYR A 385 -6.24 -20.43 -21.31
CA TYR A 385 -5.05 -20.48 -20.46
C TYR A 385 -3.94 -21.37 -21.05
N GLY A 386 -4.29 -22.44 -21.75
CA GLY A 386 -3.32 -23.26 -22.48
C GLY A 386 -2.60 -22.48 -23.58
N SER A 387 -3.34 -21.65 -24.34
CA SER A 387 -2.76 -20.76 -25.35
C SER A 387 -1.84 -19.71 -24.73
N ILE A 388 -2.21 -19.12 -23.60
CA ILE A 388 -1.36 -18.17 -22.85
C ILE A 388 -0.05 -18.81 -22.43
N LEU A 389 -0.12 -19.97 -21.78
CA LEU A 389 1.08 -20.67 -21.29
C LEU A 389 2.02 -21.06 -22.44
N CYS A 390 1.45 -21.51 -23.58
CA CYS A 390 2.21 -21.77 -24.78
C CYS A 390 2.90 -20.49 -25.31
N TRP A 391 2.18 -19.37 -25.36
CA TRP A 391 2.72 -18.10 -25.82
C TRP A 391 3.82 -17.54 -24.90
N LEU A 392 3.65 -17.66 -23.58
CA LEU A 392 4.67 -17.29 -22.59
C LEU A 392 5.93 -18.13 -22.75
N ALA A 393 5.78 -19.44 -22.95
CA ALA A 393 6.91 -20.34 -23.23
C ALA A 393 7.63 -19.95 -24.53
N MET A 394 6.88 -19.68 -25.61
CA MET A 394 7.44 -19.20 -26.88
C MET A 394 8.19 -17.88 -26.72
N THR A 395 7.68 -16.95 -25.91
CA THR A 395 8.32 -15.67 -25.62
C THR A 395 9.65 -15.88 -24.87
N GLY A 396 9.67 -16.75 -23.86
CA GLY A 396 10.89 -17.09 -23.14
C GLY A 396 11.96 -17.74 -24.03
N ILE A 397 11.55 -18.71 -24.87
CA ILE A 397 12.42 -19.34 -25.86
C ILE A 397 12.97 -18.29 -26.84
N SER A 398 12.11 -17.37 -27.31
CA SER A 398 12.54 -16.30 -28.21
C SER A 398 13.60 -15.39 -27.58
N VAL A 399 13.46 -15.04 -26.30
CA VAL A 399 14.48 -14.23 -25.58
C VAL A 399 15.79 -15.01 -25.47
N ILE A 400 15.73 -16.28 -25.07
CA ILE A 400 16.93 -17.14 -24.95
C ILE A 400 17.65 -17.30 -26.29
N LEU A 401 16.93 -17.38 -27.42
CA LEU A 401 17.51 -17.58 -28.75
C LEU A 401 17.89 -16.27 -29.46
N THR A 402 17.53 -15.11 -28.92
CA THR A 402 17.82 -13.80 -29.55
C THR A 402 19.30 -13.60 -29.92
N PRO A 403 20.28 -13.99 -29.08
CA PRO A 403 21.71 -13.84 -29.40
C PRO A 403 22.18 -14.64 -30.61
N LEU A 404 21.45 -15.69 -31.02
CA LEU A 404 21.80 -16.47 -32.23
C LEU A 404 21.49 -15.70 -33.52
N PHE A 405 20.62 -14.70 -33.46
CA PHE A 405 20.12 -13.95 -34.60
C PHE A 405 20.39 -12.44 -34.50
N SER A 406 21.13 -12.01 -33.48
CA SER A 406 21.50 -10.62 -33.25
C SER A 406 23.00 -10.50 -32.97
N SER A 407 23.53 -9.28 -33.00
CA SER A 407 24.93 -9.01 -32.65
C SER A 407 25.20 -9.07 -31.14
N GLN A 408 24.20 -9.41 -30.33
CA GLN A 408 24.32 -9.44 -28.86
C GLN A 408 25.01 -10.73 -28.41
N SER A 409 25.86 -10.62 -27.38
CA SER A 409 26.60 -11.77 -26.85
C SER A 409 25.78 -12.67 -25.92
N PHE A 410 24.72 -12.14 -25.30
CA PHE A 410 23.90 -12.81 -24.30
C PHE A 410 22.42 -12.39 -24.43
N PRO A 411 21.45 -13.19 -23.93
CA PRO A 411 20.01 -12.87 -24.01
C PRO A 411 19.63 -11.52 -23.42
N CYS A 412 20.34 -11.07 -22.38
CA CYS A 412 20.21 -9.74 -21.80
C CYS A 412 21.50 -8.93 -21.99
N GLU A 413 21.36 -7.66 -22.36
CA GLU A 413 22.47 -6.70 -22.37
C GLU A 413 22.78 -6.24 -20.94
N ALA A 414 23.59 -7.04 -20.23
CA ALA A 414 24.11 -6.70 -18.91
C ALA A 414 25.61 -6.43 -19.01
N GLU A 415 26.08 -5.32 -18.42
CA GLU A 415 27.50 -5.04 -18.27
C GLU A 415 28.08 -5.79 -17.08
N TYR A 416 29.13 -6.56 -17.31
CA TYR A 416 29.85 -7.32 -16.28
C TYR A 416 31.18 -6.62 -15.97
N PRO A 417 31.60 -6.55 -14.68
CA PRO A 417 32.83 -5.88 -14.26
C PRO A 417 34.12 -6.65 -14.60
N PHE A 418 34.02 -7.69 -15.43
CA PHE A 418 35.11 -8.58 -15.83
C PHE A 418 34.90 -9.03 -17.29
N ASP A 419 35.97 -9.51 -17.94
CA ASP A 419 35.89 -9.93 -19.34
C ASP A 419 35.05 -11.21 -19.49
N VAL A 420 33.95 -11.06 -20.24
CA VAL A 420 32.91 -12.05 -20.46
C VAL A 420 33.21 -13.00 -21.62
N GLN A 421 34.26 -12.75 -22.41
CA GLN A 421 34.55 -13.52 -23.63
C GLN A 421 35.35 -14.81 -23.38
N HIS A 422 35.88 -14.99 -22.16
CA HIS A 422 36.66 -16.17 -21.80
C HIS A 422 35.79 -17.39 -21.47
N GLN A 423 36.16 -18.56 -21.97
CA GLN A 423 35.58 -19.86 -21.56
C GLN A 423 36.25 -20.33 -20.25
N PRO A 424 35.52 -20.91 -19.28
CA PRO A 424 34.12 -21.35 -19.30
C PRO A 424 33.09 -20.29 -18.85
N LEU A 425 33.54 -19.09 -18.48
CA LEU A 425 32.72 -18.04 -17.88
C LEU A 425 31.55 -17.60 -18.77
N LYS A 426 31.81 -17.46 -20.08
CA LYS A 426 30.77 -17.18 -21.09
C LYS A 426 29.62 -18.19 -21.04
N THR A 427 29.94 -19.47 -20.93
CA THR A 427 28.94 -20.56 -20.87
C THR A 427 28.16 -20.52 -19.56
N ILE A 428 28.83 -20.24 -18.44
CA ILE A 428 28.18 -20.09 -17.12
C ILE A 428 27.18 -18.93 -17.12
N ILE A 429 27.56 -17.79 -17.71
CA ILE A 429 26.70 -16.60 -17.79
C ILE A 429 25.49 -16.85 -18.69
N TYR A 430 25.71 -17.51 -19.83
CA TYR A 430 24.62 -17.90 -20.72
C TYR A 430 23.65 -18.86 -20.03
N ALA A 431 24.14 -19.87 -19.30
CA ALA A 431 23.31 -20.77 -18.50
C ALA A 431 22.52 -20.02 -17.41
N HIS A 432 23.13 -19.02 -16.77
CA HIS A 432 22.45 -18.17 -15.80
C HIS A 432 21.32 -17.35 -16.43
N HIS A 433 21.52 -16.79 -17.62
CA HIS A 433 20.47 -16.07 -18.35
C HIS A 433 19.31 -16.99 -18.75
N ILE A 434 19.59 -18.25 -19.14
CA ILE A 434 18.53 -19.25 -19.37
C ILE A 434 17.72 -19.49 -18.10
N LEU A 435 18.38 -19.64 -16.95
CA LEU A 435 17.68 -19.83 -15.66
C LEU A 435 16.81 -18.62 -15.30
N ILE A 436 17.30 -17.40 -15.50
CA ILE A 436 16.51 -16.17 -15.26
C ILE A 436 15.31 -16.10 -16.20
N ALA A 437 15.50 -16.38 -17.49
CA ALA A 437 14.41 -16.40 -18.46
C ALA A 437 13.35 -17.45 -18.09
N TYR A 438 13.78 -18.66 -17.68
CA TYR A 438 12.91 -19.71 -17.20
C TYR A 438 12.13 -19.31 -15.93
N GLN A 439 12.81 -18.74 -14.93
CA GLN A 439 12.19 -18.23 -13.71
C GLN A 439 11.15 -17.13 -14.02
N SER A 440 11.46 -16.25 -14.96
CA SER A 440 10.55 -15.17 -15.37
C SER A 440 9.29 -15.72 -16.03
N VAL A 441 9.42 -16.70 -16.93
CA VAL A 441 8.28 -17.37 -17.58
C VAL A 441 7.41 -18.09 -16.55
N ILE A 442 8.01 -18.81 -15.60
CA ILE A 442 7.25 -19.46 -14.52
C ILE A 442 6.52 -18.43 -13.68
N GLN A 443 7.19 -17.35 -13.26
CA GLN A 443 6.60 -16.34 -12.40
C GLN A 443 5.37 -15.71 -13.05
N VAL A 444 5.45 -15.33 -14.33
CA VAL A 444 4.28 -14.83 -15.07
C VAL A 444 3.22 -15.93 -15.23
N SER A 445 3.62 -17.18 -15.42
CA SER A 445 2.68 -18.31 -15.50
C SER A 445 1.95 -18.58 -14.17
N THR A 446 2.54 -18.25 -13.02
CA THR A 446 1.87 -18.38 -11.71
C THR A 446 0.68 -17.44 -11.56
N ASN A 447 0.60 -16.37 -12.37
CA ASN A 447 -0.53 -15.44 -12.37
C ASN A 447 -1.85 -16.09 -12.82
N THR A 448 -1.79 -17.30 -13.43
CA THR A 448 -2.97 -18.10 -13.76
C THR A 448 -3.70 -18.64 -12.52
N PHE A 449 -2.98 -18.85 -11.41
CA PHE A 449 -3.53 -19.39 -10.16
C PHE A 449 -4.59 -18.47 -9.50
N PRO A 450 -4.32 -17.17 -9.26
CA PRO A 450 -5.38 -16.28 -8.76
C PRO A 450 -6.58 -16.17 -9.70
N ALA A 451 -6.39 -16.30 -11.01
CA ALA A 451 -7.52 -16.36 -11.95
C ALA A 451 -8.37 -17.62 -11.75
N LEU A 452 -7.74 -18.78 -11.49
CA LEU A 452 -8.44 -20.03 -11.13
C LEU A 452 -9.29 -19.86 -9.87
N LEU A 453 -8.77 -19.19 -8.83
CA LEU A 453 -9.53 -18.92 -7.60
C LEU A 453 -10.79 -18.08 -7.87
N LEU A 454 -10.69 -17.08 -8.75
CA LEU A 454 -11.85 -16.28 -9.16
C LEU A 454 -12.88 -17.11 -9.94
N TRP A 455 -12.44 -17.98 -10.84
CA TRP A 455 -13.32 -18.91 -11.53
C TRP A 455 -14.03 -19.87 -10.58
N PHE A 456 -13.31 -20.39 -9.58
CA PHE A 456 -13.88 -21.24 -8.54
C PHE A 456 -14.96 -20.51 -7.74
N VAL A 457 -14.71 -19.25 -7.35
CA VAL A 457 -15.71 -18.39 -6.69
C VAL A 457 -16.93 -18.18 -7.59
N ALA A 458 -16.73 -17.87 -8.88
CA ALA A 458 -17.82 -17.67 -9.82
C ALA A 458 -18.70 -18.92 -9.97
N ALA A 459 -18.08 -20.10 -10.13
CA ALA A 459 -18.78 -21.37 -10.23
C ALA A 459 -19.56 -21.72 -8.95
N ARG A 460 -19.01 -21.43 -7.76
CA ARG A 460 -19.74 -21.62 -6.49
C ARG A 460 -20.97 -20.72 -6.37
N PHE A 461 -20.90 -19.48 -6.86
CA PHE A 461 -22.06 -18.60 -6.91
C PHE A 461 -23.13 -19.12 -7.88
N GLU A 462 -22.72 -19.71 -9.01
CA GLU A 462 -23.64 -20.34 -9.96
C GLU A 462 -24.32 -21.58 -9.38
N ILE A 463 -23.57 -22.47 -8.72
CA ILE A 463 -24.13 -23.64 -8.00
C ILE A 463 -25.18 -23.18 -6.98
N LEU A 464 -24.86 -22.14 -6.20
CA LEU A 464 -25.75 -21.60 -5.20
C LEU A 464 -26.99 -20.94 -5.83
N SER A 465 -26.83 -20.27 -6.98
CA SER A 465 -27.93 -19.72 -7.77
C SER A 465 -28.90 -20.82 -8.22
N VAL A 466 -28.40 -21.96 -8.72
CA VAL A 466 -29.24 -23.12 -9.05
C VAL A 466 -29.99 -23.64 -7.82
N GLN A 467 -29.31 -23.75 -6.68
CA GLN A 467 -29.92 -24.20 -5.41
C GLN A 467 -31.07 -23.27 -4.96
N PHE A 468 -30.90 -21.95 -5.07
CA PHE A 468 -31.97 -21.00 -4.74
C PHE A 468 -33.15 -21.08 -5.69
N ARG A 469 -32.92 -21.34 -6.99
CA ARG A 469 -33.99 -21.47 -7.98
C ARG A 469 -34.87 -22.70 -7.73
N THR A 470 -34.28 -23.82 -7.30
CA THR A 470 -34.99 -25.10 -7.05
C THR A 470 -35.45 -25.28 -5.62
N MET A 471 -35.34 -24.27 -4.78
CA MET A 471 -35.64 -24.34 -3.35
C MET A 471 -37.15 -24.48 -3.10
N THR A 472 -37.54 -25.35 -2.18
CA THR A 472 -38.96 -25.56 -1.80
C THR A 472 -39.21 -25.53 -0.29
N SER A 473 -38.19 -25.76 0.54
CA SER A 473 -38.35 -25.88 1.99
C SER A 473 -37.66 -24.77 2.79
N MET A 474 -38.25 -24.34 3.91
CA MET A 474 -37.60 -23.44 4.87
C MET A 474 -36.26 -23.97 5.38
N LYS A 475 -36.11 -25.30 5.52
CA LYS A 475 -34.84 -25.91 5.95
C LYS A 475 -33.75 -25.72 4.90
N GLU A 476 -34.12 -25.84 3.62
CA GLU A 476 -33.23 -25.57 2.48
C GLU A 476 -32.85 -24.10 2.45
N LEU A 477 -33.81 -23.18 2.62
CA LEU A 477 -33.55 -21.74 2.66
C LEU A 477 -32.51 -21.38 3.74
N VAL A 478 -32.68 -21.86 4.97
CA VAL A 478 -31.72 -21.59 6.05
C VAL A 478 -30.34 -22.14 5.71
N ASN A 479 -30.27 -23.34 5.14
CA ASN A 479 -29.01 -23.94 4.71
C ASN A 479 -28.33 -23.13 3.60
N TYR A 480 -29.07 -22.77 2.55
CA TYR A 480 -28.56 -21.99 1.42
C TYR A 480 -28.19 -20.57 1.81
N THR A 481 -28.93 -19.95 2.75
CA THR A 481 -28.56 -18.65 3.32
C THR A 481 -27.24 -18.73 4.08
N ARG A 482 -27.02 -19.80 4.86
CA ARG A 482 -25.74 -20.05 5.51
C ARG A 482 -24.61 -20.27 4.51
N LYS A 483 -24.84 -21.07 3.46
CA LYS A 483 -23.89 -21.27 2.35
C LYS A 483 -23.55 -19.95 1.65
N HIS A 484 -24.55 -19.11 1.39
CA HIS A 484 -24.38 -17.79 0.79
C HIS A 484 -23.49 -16.88 1.64
N SER A 485 -23.74 -16.80 2.95
CA SER A 485 -22.91 -16.01 3.86
C SER A 485 -21.47 -16.52 3.94
N LEU A 486 -21.28 -17.85 3.94
CA LEU A 486 -19.95 -18.46 3.95
C LEU A 486 -19.20 -18.16 2.64
N LEU A 487 -19.88 -18.30 1.50
CA LEU A 487 -19.32 -18.03 0.19
C LEU A 487 -18.96 -16.55 0.00
N LEU A 488 -19.79 -15.63 0.48
CA LEU A 488 -19.47 -14.20 0.49
C LEU A 488 -18.22 -13.89 1.31
N ARG A 489 -18.03 -14.57 2.44
CA ARG A 489 -16.81 -14.42 3.24
C ARG A 489 -15.59 -14.95 2.49
N TYR A 490 -15.67 -16.17 1.96
CA TYR A 490 -14.60 -16.76 1.15
C TYR A 490 -14.23 -15.88 -0.06
N ALA A 491 -15.22 -15.42 -0.83
CA ALA A 491 -15.02 -14.54 -1.97
C ALA A 491 -14.37 -13.20 -1.59
N LYS A 492 -14.67 -12.68 -0.38
CA LYS A 492 -14.02 -11.48 0.16
C LYS A 492 -12.54 -11.73 0.47
N GLU A 493 -12.21 -12.87 1.07
CA GLU A 493 -10.81 -13.24 1.34
C GLU A 493 -10.01 -13.43 0.04
N VAL A 494 -10.59 -14.13 -0.93
CA VAL A 494 -10.00 -14.28 -2.28
C VAL A 494 -9.80 -12.91 -2.95
N SER A 495 -10.78 -12.01 -2.89
CA SER A 495 -10.64 -10.63 -3.40
C SER A 495 -9.57 -9.83 -2.67
N CYS A 496 -9.39 -10.02 -1.35
CA CYS A 496 -8.31 -9.39 -0.58
C CYS A 496 -6.93 -9.89 -1.01
N ALA A 497 -6.77 -11.19 -1.20
CA ALA A 497 -5.50 -11.78 -1.63
C ALA A 497 -5.12 -11.35 -3.06
N ILE A 498 -6.09 -11.33 -3.97
CA ILE A 498 -5.84 -11.13 -5.40
C ILE A 498 -5.66 -9.66 -5.78
N ARG A 499 -6.35 -8.71 -5.12
CA ARG A 499 -6.39 -7.32 -5.61
C ARG A 499 -5.01 -6.69 -5.80
N TYR A 500 -4.04 -7.00 -4.93
CA TYR A 500 -2.69 -6.44 -5.00
C TYR A 500 -1.84 -7.14 -6.07
N ILE A 501 -1.97 -8.46 -6.20
CA ILE A 501 -1.33 -9.21 -7.28
C ILE A 501 -1.84 -8.69 -8.63
N ALA A 502 -3.16 -8.51 -8.77
CA ALA A 502 -3.78 -7.95 -9.95
C ALA A 502 -3.29 -6.52 -10.25
N LEU A 503 -3.15 -5.65 -9.23
CA LEU A 503 -2.62 -4.30 -9.41
C LEU A 503 -1.17 -4.33 -9.92
N LEU A 504 -0.29 -5.12 -9.29
CA LEU A 504 1.10 -5.25 -9.73
C LEU A 504 1.17 -5.74 -11.18
N CYS A 505 0.39 -6.78 -11.51
CA CYS A 505 0.28 -7.26 -12.89
C CYS A 505 -0.15 -6.14 -13.83
N VAL A 506 -1.27 -5.46 -13.56
CA VAL A 506 -1.75 -4.33 -14.38
C VAL A 506 -0.67 -3.28 -14.60
N THR A 507 0.08 -2.90 -13.56
CA THR A 507 1.14 -1.89 -13.68
C THR A 507 2.31 -2.35 -14.56
N PHE A 508 2.81 -3.58 -14.35
CA PHE A 508 3.90 -4.13 -15.15
C PHE A 508 3.48 -4.40 -16.60
N SER A 509 2.28 -4.95 -16.81
CA SER A 509 1.74 -5.19 -18.15
C SER A 509 1.54 -3.88 -18.91
N THR A 510 1.07 -2.81 -18.25
CA THR A 510 0.94 -1.48 -18.87
C THR A 510 2.32 -0.93 -19.28
N GLY A 511 3.32 -1.09 -18.41
CA GLY A 511 4.72 -0.75 -18.74
C GLY A 511 5.23 -1.54 -19.94
N ALA A 512 5.05 -2.86 -19.94
CA ALA A 512 5.47 -3.74 -21.04
C ALA A 512 4.84 -3.35 -22.39
N VAL A 513 3.55 -3.00 -22.40
CA VAL A 513 2.87 -2.54 -23.62
C VAL A 513 3.42 -1.19 -24.11
N ILE A 514 3.67 -0.25 -23.19
CA ILE A 514 4.26 1.06 -23.54
C ILE A 514 5.66 0.89 -24.12
N PHE A 515 6.54 0.15 -23.43
CA PHE A 515 7.91 -0.08 -23.88
C PHE A 515 7.96 -0.90 -25.18
N GLY A 516 7.14 -1.94 -25.30
CA GLY A 516 7.07 -2.73 -26.52
C GLY A 516 6.68 -1.90 -27.74
N TYR A 517 5.73 -0.98 -27.58
CA TYR A 517 5.38 -0.03 -28.65
C TYR A 517 6.50 0.97 -28.97
N LEU A 518 7.12 1.57 -27.95
CA LEU A 518 8.24 2.50 -28.17
C LEU A 518 9.38 1.82 -28.92
N THR A 519 9.70 0.57 -28.57
CA THR A 519 10.68 -0.25 -29.29
C THR A 519 10.24 -0.57 -30.71
N PHE A 520 8.96 -0.86 -30.94
CA PHE A 520 8.42 -1.10 -32.29
C PHE A 520 8.59 0.13 -33.20
N MET A 521 8.33 1.33 -32.67
CA MET A 521 8.48 2.60 -33.38
C MET A 521 9.95 3.05 -33.57
N SER A 522 10.87 2.47 -32.79
CA SER A 522 12.30 2.79 -32.88
C SER A 522 12.97 2.16 -34.12
N ARG A 523 14.19 2.61 -34.44
CA ARG A 523 15.01 2.07 -35.55
C ARG A 523 15.83 0.83 -35.14
N GLN A 524 15.27 -0.04 -34.31
CA GLN A 524 15.91 -1.29 -33.87
C GLN A 524 15.76 -2.43 -34.91
N PRO A 525 16.64 -3.45 -34.91
CA PRO A 525 16.54 -4.56 -35.84
C PRO A 525 15.25 -5.38 -35.59
N TRP A 526 14.75 -6.03 -36.64
CA TRP A 526 13.50 -6.79 -36.59
C TRP A 526 13.48 -7.87 -35.50
N THR A 527 14.62 -8.50 -35.20
CA THR A 527 14.76 -9.49 -34.12
C THR A 527 14.34 -8.92 -32.76
N VAL A 528 14.78 -7.69 -32.45
CA VAL A 528 14.43 -6.99 -31.19
C VAL A 528 12.98 -6.49 -31.22
N LYS A 529 12.49 -6.02 -32.38
CA LYS A 529 11.08 -5.61 -32.50
C LYS A 529 10.14 -6.77 -32.23
N TRP A 530 10.45 -7.96 -32.75
CA TRP A 530 9.64 -9.16 -32.56
C TRP A 530 9.57 -9.60 -31.09
N THR A 531 10.69 -9.62 -30.36
CA THR A 531 10.69 -10.01 -28.94
C THR A 531 9.87 -9.05 -28.09
N PHE A 532 10.03 -7.75 -28.29
CA PHE A 532 9.27 -6.73 -27.56
C PHE A 532 7.78 -6.71 -27.93
N LEU A 533 7.43 -7.05 -29.18
CA LEU A 533 6.05 -7.23 -29.59
C LEU A 533 5.40 -8.43 -28.87
N MET A 534 6.13 -9.54 -28.74
CA MET A 534 5.66 -10.71 -27.99
C MET A 534 5.44 -10.38 -26.51
N ILE A 535 6.37 -9.65 -25.87
CA ILE A 535 6.26 -9.18 -24.49
C ILE A 535 5.05 -8.23 -24.31
N ALA A 536 4.82 -7.31 -25.24
CA ALA A 536 3.66 -6.43 -25.21
C ALA A 536 2.33 -7.21 -25.33
N PHE A 537 2.28 -8.22 -26.21
CA PHE A 537 1.12 -9.09 -26.32
C PHE A 537 0.86 -9.88 -25.02
N CYS A 538 1.91 -10.41 -24.38
CA CYS A 538 1.81 -11.05 -23.07
C CYS A 538 1.16 -10.12 -22.04
N GLY A 539 1.63 -8.86 -21.94
CA GLY A 539 1.05 -7.89 -21.01
C GLY A 539 -0.44 -7.61 -21.28
N PHE A 540 -0.85 -7.50 -22.55
CA PHE A 540 -2.26 -7.28 -22.88
C PHE A 540 -3.15 -8.45 -22.48
N VAL A 541 -2.68 -9.67 -22.72
CA VAL A 541 -3.42 -10.90 -22.41
C VAL A 541 -3.48 -11.16 -20.90
N GLU A 542 -2.44 -10.78 -20.17
CA GLU A 542 -2.38 -10.87 -18.71
C GLU A 542 -3.45 -10.01 -18.01
N LEU A 543 -3.73 -8.80 -18.51
CA LEU A 543 -4.84 -7.99 -18.00
C LEU A 543 -6.20 -8.67 -18.22
N TYR A 544 -6.41 -9.24 -19.40
CA TYR A 544 -7.65 -9.95 -19.74
C TYR A 544 -7.86 -11.18 -18.84
N MET A 545 -6.76 -11.90 -18.54
CA MET A 545 -6.76 -13.09 -17.69
C MET A 545 -7.39 -12.86 -16.32
N TYR A 546 -7.26 -11.65 -15.77
CA TYR A 546 -7.87 -11.24 -14.51
C TYR A 546 -9.24 -10.59 -14.68
N ALA A 547 -9.42 -9.76 -15.70
CA ALA A 547 -10.67 -9.07 -15.96
C ALA A 547 -11.82 -10.04 -16.24
N TRP A 548 -11.55 -11.14 -16.96
CA TRP A 548 -12.59 -12.10 -17.33
C TRP A 548 -13.24 -12.85 -16.16
N PRO A 549 -12.49 -13.55 -15.29
CA PRO A 549 -13.10 -14.22 -14.16
C PRO A 549 -13.66 -13.21 -13.14
N ALA A 550 -13.04 -12.04 -12.97
CA ALA A 550 -13.58 -10.99 -12.11
C ALA A 550 -14.98 -10.53 -12.56
N ASP A 551 -15.18 -10.36 -13.87
CA ASP A 551 -16.47 -10.03 -14.46
C ASP A 551 -17.51 -11.13 -14.22
N ASN A 552 -17.12 -12.40 -14.37
CA ASN A 552 -18.01 -13.52 -14.03
C ASN A 552 -18.35 -13.57 -12.55
N VAL A 553 -17.43 -13.28 -11.63
CA VAL A 553 -17.73 -13.19 -10.19
C VAL A 553 -18.76 -12.08 -9.92
N ILE A 554 -18.65 -10.94 -10.58
CA ILE A 554 -19.61 -9.84 -10.47
C ILE A 554 -20.99 -10.30 -10.98
N SER A 555 -21.02 -10.95 -12.16
CA SER A 555 -22.24 -11.44 -12.79
C SER A 555 -22.92 -12.55 -11.99
N THR A 556 -22.19 -13.57 -11.53
CA THR A 556 -22.78 -14.70 -10.81
C THR A 556 -23.19 -14.34 -9.37
N SER A 557 -22.45 -13.45 -8.70
CA SER A 557 -22.83 -12.98 -7.36
C SER A 557 -24.08 -12.11 -7.36
N SER A 558 -24.26 -11.28 -8.40
CA SER A 558 -25.53 -10.56 -8.63
C SER A 558 -26.65 -11.48 -9.14
N GLY A 559 -26.28 -12.52 -9.90
CA GLY A 559 -27.15 -13.57 -10.44
C GLY A 559 -28.04 -14.26 -9.40
N ILE A 560 -27.59 -14.35 -8.14
CA ILE A 560 -28.39 -14.91 -7.04
C ILE A 560 -29.74 -14.19 -6.88
N ALA A 561 -29.76 -12.86 -7.04
CA ALA A 561 -30.99 -12.09 -6.92
C ALA A 561 -32.01 -12.51 -8.00
N PHE A 562 -31.55 -12.70 -9.23
CA PHE A 562 -32.38 -13.15 -10.34
C PHE A 562 -32.85 -14.60 -10.14
N ALA A 563 -31.99 -15.49 -9.65
CA ALA A 563 -32.36 -16.87 -9.41
C ALA A 563 -33.43 -17.05 -8.32
N ILE A 564 -33.39 -16.21 -7.28
CA ILE A 564 -34.46 -16.15 -6.29
C ILE A 564 -35.71 -15.53 -6.90
N TYR A 565 -35.58 -14.48 -7.70
CA TYR A 565 -36.73 -13.86 -8.34
C TYR A 565 -37.48 -14.83 -9.27
N ASP A 566 -36.74 -15.68 -9.99
CA ASP A 566 -37.26 -16.72 -10.89
C ASP A 566 -37.86 -17.93 -10.14
N SER A 567 -37.73 -18.03 -8.81
CA SER A 567 -38.34 -19.10 -8.04
C SER A 567 -39.82 -18.81 -7.73
N LEU A 568 -40.54 -19.80 -7.20
CA LEU A 568 -41.94 -19.65 -6.77
C LEU A 568 -42.07 -18.95 -5.40
N TRP A 569 -41.18 -18.01 -5.09
CA TRP A 569 -41.08 -17.37 -3.77
C TRP A 569 -42.33 -16.61 -3.34
N TYR A 570 -43.18 -16.20 -4.28
CA TYR A 570 -44.43 -15.49 -4.02
C TYR A 570 -45.53 -16.40 -3.45
N ASP A 571 -45.42 -17.72 -3.65
CA ASP A 571 -46.34 -18.71 -3.08
C ASP A 571 -45.87 -19.25 -1.71
N ASP A 572 -44.67 -18.88 -1.28
CA ASP A 572 -44.10 -19.30 0.00
C ASP A 572 -44.71 -18.55 1.21
N ASN A 573 -44.47 -19.10 2.41
CA ASN A 573 -44.91 -18.44 3.65
C ASN A 573 -44.23 -17.07 3.88
N LEU A 574 -44.89 -16.20 4.65
CA LEU A 574 -44.43 -14.83 4.91
C LEU A 574 -43.02 -14.75 5.52
N ALA A 575 -42.59 -15.75 6.29
CA ALA A 575 -41.25 -15.77 6.87
C ALA A 575 -40.18 -16.04 5.81
N MET A 576 -40.46 -16.95 4.87
CA MET A 576 -39.63 -17.29 3.72
C MET A 576 -39.45 -16.09 2.80
N GLN A 577 -40.57 -15.46 2.42
CA GLN A 577 -40.59 -14.26 1.59
C GLN A 577 -39.71 -13.15 2.17
N LYS A 578 -39.83 -12.88 3.47
CA LYS A 578 -39.01 -11.87 4.16
C LYS A 578 -37.52 -12.17 4.09
N ILE A 579 -37.12 -13.42 4.27
CA ILE A 579 -35.70 -13.82 4.20
C ILE A 579 -35.19 -13.69 2.76
N LEU A 580 -35.95 -14.16 1.78
CA LEU A 580 -35.59 -14.08 0.36
C LEU A 580 -35.41 -12.63 -0.12
N ILE A 581 -36.30 -11.71 0.29
CA ILE A 581 -36.16 -10.28 0.00
C ILE A 581 -34.85 -9.72 0.57
N HIS A 582 -34.46 -10.11 1.79
CA HIS A 582 -33.17 -9.70 2.36
C HIS A 582 -31.98 -10.22 1.55
N ILE A 583 -32.08 -11.44 1.02
CA ILE A 583 -31.03 -12.02 0.17
C ILE A 583 -30.96 -11.29 -1.17
N ILE A 584 -32.09 -11.00 -1.82
CA ILE A 584 -32.16 -10.19 -3.05
C ILE A 584 -31.48 -8.83 -2.84
N LEU A 585 -31.87 -8.10 -1.78
CA LEU A 585 -31.28 -6.80 -1.45
C LEU A 585 -29.77 -6.91 -1.17
N ARG A 586 -29.32 -8.01 -0.57
CA ARG A 586 -27.89 -8.24 -0.33
C ARG A 586 -27.13 -8.53 -1.62
N SER A 587 -27.70 -9.31 -2.52
CA SER A 587 -27.10 -9.74 -3.79
C SER A 587 -27.03 -8.61 -4.82
N GLN A 588 -27.80 -7.52 -4.65
CA GLN A 588 -27.62 -6.26 -5.41
C GLN A 588 -26.27 -5.58 -5.18
N ARG A 589 -25.51 -5.98 -4.15
CA ARG A 589 -24.11 -5.56 -3.92
C ARG A 589 -23.16 -6.70 -4.30
N PRO A 590 -22.75 -6.81 -5.57
CA PRO A 590 -21.93 -7.92 -6.06
C PRO A 590 -20.54 -7.90 -5.45
N VAL A 591 -19.86 -9.04 -5.51
CA VAL A 591 -18.45 -9.15 -5.11
C VAL A 591 -17.60 -8.52 -6.20
N THR A 592 -16.91 -7.43 -5.88
CA THR A 592 -16.00 -6.73 -6.79
C THR A 592 -14.56 -6.80 -6.31
N ILE A 593 -13.63 -6.67 -7.26
CA ILE A 593 -12.19 -6.56 -6.99
C ILE A 593 -11.79 -5.14 -7.38
N SER A 594 -11.47 -4.33 -6.39
CA SER A 594 -11.00 -2.96 -6.59
C SER A 594 -10.08 -2.52 -5.47
N ILE A 595 -9.23 -1.55 -5.78
CA ILE A 595 -8.40 -0.84 -4.82
C ILE A 595 -8.77 0.64 -4.93
N PRO A 596 -9.37 1.24 -3.88
CA PRO A 596 -9.66 2.66 -3.86
C PRO A 596 -8.44 3.47 -4.29
N CYS A 597 -8.61 4.38 -5.26
CA CYS A 597 -7.60 5.27 -5.83
C CYS A 597 -6.54 4.65 -6.77
N ALA A 598 -6.34 3.33 -6.79
CA ALA A 598 -5.29 2.70 -7.62
C ALA A 598 -5.84 1.76 -8.71
N LEU A 599 -6.83 0.94 -8.38
CA LEU A 599 -7.44 -0.03 -9.29
C LEU A 599 -8.97 0.16 -9.29
N PRO A 600 -9.57 0.64 -10.39
CA PRO A 600 -11.03 0.61 -10.56
C PRO A 600 -11.57 -0.82 -10.46
N ASN A 601 -12.90 -0.99 -10.44
CA ASN A 601 -13.50 -2.33 -10.44
C ASN A 601 -12.97 -3.15 -11.64
N LEU A 602 -12.15 -4.16 -11.34
CA LEU A 602 -11.61 -5.09 -12.31
C LEU A 602 -12.77 -5.84 -12.96
N SER A 603 -12.97 -5.59 -14.25
CA SER A 603 -14.12 -6.03 -15.04
C SER A 603 -13.79 -5.97 -16.52
N MET A 604 -14.63 -6.57 -17.36
CA MET A 604 -14.48 -6.46 -18.81
C MET A 604 -14.63 -5.02 -19.31
N ASN A 605 -15.44 -4.21 -18.63
CA ASN A 605 -15.57 -2.77 -18.90
C ASN A 605 -14.26 -2.01 -18.63
N TYR A 606 -13.56 -2.35 -17.55
CA TYR A 606 -12.23 -1.80 -17.27
C TYR A 606 -11.20 -2.21 -18.33
N TYR A 607 -11.22 -3.48 -18.76
CA TYR A 607 -10.36 -3.93 -19.85
C TYR A 607 -10.64 -3.18 -21.17
N ALA A 608 -11.90 -2.96 -21.51
CA ALA A 608 -12.30 -2.18 -22.69
C ALA A 608 -11.88 -0.70 -22.61
N SER A 609 -11.96 -0.09 -21.42
CA SER A 609 -11.51 1.29 -21.22
C SER A 609 -9.99 1.43 -21.33
N VAL A 610 -9.21 0.47 -20.80
CA VAL A 610 -7.75 0.42 -20.97
C VAL A 610 -7.38 0.27 -22.45
N ARG A 611 -8.04 -0.62 -23.20
CA ARG A 611 -7.84 -0.74 -24.66
C ARG A 611 -8.08 0.58 -25.38
N THR A 612 -9.10 1.33 -24.98
CA THR A 612 -9.46 2.62 -25.57
C THR A 612 -8.44 3.71 -25.20
N CYS A 613 -7.97 3.74 -23.96
CA CYS A 613 -6.97 4.68 -23.47
C CYS A 613 -5.60 4.47 -24.13
N ILE A 614 -5.17 3.21 -24.27
CA ILE A 614 -3.96 2.83 -25.00
C ILE A 614 -4.05 3.28 -26.47
N ARG A 615 -5.20 3.05 -27.12
CA ARG A 615 -5.47 3.53 -28.49
C ARG A 615 -5.47 5.07 -28.61
N PHE A 616 -5.91 5.77 -27.57
CA PHE A 616 -5.89 7.25 -27.50
C PHE A 616 -4.46 7.78 -27.31
N LEU A 617 -3.66 7.16 -26.44
CA LEU A 617 -2.23 7.44 -26.29
C LEU A 617 -1.46 7.18 -27.60
N TYR A 618 -1.79 6.10 -28.32
CA TYR A 618 -1.21 5.81 -29.63
C TYR A 618 -1.51 6.91 -30.66
N TYR A 619 -2.76 7.38 -30.73
CA TYR A 619 -3.14 8.44 -31.66
C TYR A 619 -2.43 9.77 -31.34
N PHE A 620 -2.32 10.10 -30.04
CA PHE A 620 -1.69 11.33 -29.59
C PHE A 620 -0.16 11.32 -29.73
N LEU A 621 0.51 10.18 -29.43
CA LEU A 621 1.95 10.03 -29.69
C LEU A 621 2.28 10.01 -31.19
N PHE A 622 1.42 9.40 -32.03
CA PHE A 622 1.55 9.45 -33.48
C PHE A 622 1.44 10.89 -34.02
N LEU A 623 0.43 11.64 -33.57
CA LEU A 623 0.27 13.07 -33.91
C LEU A 623 1.44 13.93 -33.41
N ARG A 624 1.95 13.67 -32.19
CA ARG A 624 3.09 14.40 -31.63
C ARG A 624 4.40 14.05 -32.34
N CYS A 625 4.56 12.82 -32.81
CA CYS A 625 5.70 12.41 -33.64
C CYS A 625 5.66 13.06 -35.03
N LEU A 626 4.48 13.16 -35.65
CA LEU A 626 4.25 13.96 -36.87
C LEU A 626 4.55 15.45 -36.65
N HIS A 627 4.11 16.02 -35.53
CA HIS A 627 4.38 17.42 -35.19
C HIS A 627 5.86 17.71 -34.92
N LEU A 628 6.59 16.79 -34.25
CA LEU A 628 8.04 16.89 -34.03
C LEU A 628 8.84 16.68 -35.32
N SER A 629 8.34 15.87 -36.25
CA SER A 629 8.90 15.71 -37.60
C SER A 629 8.73 16.99 -38.41
N PHE A 630 7.56 17.62 -38.33
CA PHE A 630 7.25 18.89 -39.00
C PHE A 630 8.08 20.04 -38.43
N PHE A 631 8.24 20.12 -37.10
CA PHE A 631 9.12 21.10 -36.46
C PHE A 631 10.61 20.84 -36.73
N LYS A 632 11.06 19.58 -36.85
CA LYS A 632 12.43 19.28 -37.31
C LYS A 632 12.63 19.66 -38.78
N LEU A 633 11.61 19.49 -39.63
CA LEU A 633 11.66 19.92 -41.03
C LEU A 633 11.73 21.45 -41.14
N ILE A 634 10.92 22.17 -40.36
CA ILE A 634 10.96 23.65 -40.29
C ILE A 634 12.28 24.12 -39.68
N TYR A 635 12.75 23.51 -38.59
CA TYR A 635 14.04 23.85 -37.98
C TYR A 635 15.20 23.59 -38.95
N TYR A 636 15.17 22.49 -39.70
CA TYR A 636 16.19 22.20 -40.72
C TYR A 636 16.09 23.13 -41.93
N PHE A 637 14.89 23.52 -42.35
CA PHE A 637 14.65 24.44 -43.47
C PHE A 637 15.01 25.89 -43.10
N VAL A 638 14.73 26.31 -41.86
CA VAL A 638 15.03 27.65 -41.35
C VAL A 638 16.53 27.77 -41.03
N PHE A 639 17.13 26.78 -40.36
CA PHE A 639 18.54 26.84 -39.95
C PHE A 639 19.52 26.62 -41.12
N LYS A 640 19.14 25.82 -42.13
CA LYS A 640 19.96 25.65 -43.35
C LYS A 640 19.92 26.87 -44.27
N ASN A 641 18.80 27.60 -44.32
CA ASN A 641 18.72 28.88 -45.05
C ASN A 641 19.41 30.02 -44.29
N LEU A 642 19.39 30.03 -42.95
CA LEU A 642 20.13 31.01 -42.13
C LEU A 642 21.66 30.80 -42.19
N LEU A 643 22.14 29.56 -42.27
CA LEU A 643 23.57 29.27 -42.46
C LEU A 643 24.06 29.53 -43.89
N PHE A 644 23.19 29.45 -44.90
CA PHE A 644 23.54 29.85 -46.27
C PHE A 644 23.69 31.38 -46.39
N PHE A 645 23.02 32.15 -45.53
CA PHE A 645 23.18 33.61 -45.46
C PHE A 645 24.44 34.07 -44.70
N SER A 646 25.07 33.22 -43.88
CA SER A 646 26.25 33.61 -43.08
C SER A 646 27.61 33.34 -43.75
N THR A 647 27.63 32.86 -44.99
CA THR A 647 28.89 32.47 -45.70
C THR A 647 29.13 33.19 -47.03
N SER A 648 28.33 34.19 -47.40
CA SER A 648 28.66 35.06 -48.54
C SER A 648 29.49 36.28 -48.10
N ARG A 649 30.74 36.32 -48.55
CA ARG A 649 31.76 37.36 -48.28
C ARG A 649 31.46 38.73 -48.93
N GLN A 650 30.22 38.99 -49.35
CA GLN A 650 29.83 40.19 -50.11
C GLN A 650 29.17 41.30 -49.27
N PHE A 651 28.83 41.04 -48.00
CA PHE A 651 28.17 42.07 -47.16
C PHE A 651 29.11 43.00 -46.40
N PHE A 652 30.40 42.65 -46.29
CA PHE A 652 31.38 43.46 -45.53
C PHE A 652 31.80 44.76 -46.25
N HIS A 653 31.49 44.92 -47.54
CA HIS A 653 31.86 46.10 -48.32
C HIS A 653 30.80 47.24 -48.28
N ILE A 654 29.57 46.96 -47.84
CA ILE A 654 28.48 47.94 -47.82
C ILE A 654 28.38 48.66 -46.46
N TRP A 655 28.89 48.06 -45.38
CA TRP A 655 28.78 48.66 -44.04
C TRP A 655 29.81 49.77 -43.76
N HIS A 656 30.90 49.84 -44.51
CA HIS A 656 31.93 50.87 -44.36
C HIS A 656 31.57 52.22 -45.03
N LEU A 657 30.41 52.29 -45.71
CA LEU A 657 29.91 53.48 -46.42
C LEU A 657 28.75 54.21 -45.70
N CYS A 658 28.30 53.72 -44.53
CA CYS A 658 27.21 54.35 -43.76
C CYS A 658 27.60 54.78 -42.33
N VAL A 659 28.90 54.82 -42.00
CA VAL A 659 29.41 55.47 -40.78
C VAL A 659 30.36 56.61 -41.17
N LEU A 660 29.80 57.56 -41.91
CA LEU A 660 30.25 58.94 -42.06
C LEU A 660 29.01 59.83 -42.09
#